data_AF-A0A964LJ64-F1
#
_entry.id   AF-A0A964LJ64-F1
#
_cell.length_a   1.000
_cell.length_b   1.000
_cell.length_c   1.000
_cell.angle_alpha   90.00
_cell.angle_beta   90.00
_cell.angle_gamma   90.00
#
_symmetry.space_group_name_H-M   'P 1'
#
loop_
_entity.id
_entity.type
_entity.pdbx_description
1 polymer ?
#
loop_
_entity_poly.entity_id
_entity_poly.type
_entity_poly.pdbx_seq_one_letter_code
_entity_poly.pdbx_strand_id
1 'polypeptide(L)'
;MSESLAGVSRVVAIAVVGAFLATALGAQTAKKPIVPASAPEYGIRADENVWVTMKDGVRLSGHIFFPVGKRRGERFPVLFHHTPYRETAASRYGASSYLVRRGYVDAHFQVRGTGQSEGAVPDREYSDQEIEDAIEVIAWLARQPWSNGRVGMYGVSWSGFNAAQVAMRRPPGLEAISVGAGTEDLYHENVQYLDGILHFGSYNFGIDVRTTQSPPPDFPLTDAVFRDRFDQPPWSLTFLKQQRDGDYWRRGTRLDLKPDAIAIPTFMIGGWVDTYRSSIPRALDRMKAPTVAVIGPWNHDLRDPGPAVEYRHQQIRWWDYWLKGRNTGILDEPRVTAYMRYSHRPDPWIRGRDVPGEWRADTWPPRGLAWQPWYLQPDHDLRRTPPADATTHQLEYLPAVGPQAGQYWTNTQPDQRAVDAFSLVYDSEPLTTDLAILGRPKAIFAASATAPLAHWFVRLSDVAPDGVTTQITGAGLNGAHRESSTDPAPLVPGKEYRFEVNLHVTSWVFKPGHRIRVAISNALWPMQWPSPYPMTTSLVLGPEGGPTPSAQILLPVVPLESGYPLPPFVAMAQETDPVMPGAPPPPPLRGPLGFNARKPQKIDRDEIAGTTSVSLEDGVPGTTTKVVWRVSDLRPDLASIRGERINTVRIGDRELVWEGFTEIRSDSTNFYYLHRRWVRENGRVVRERSWQDTIPRFFR
;
A
#
# COMPACT_ATOMS: atom_id res chain seq x y z
N MET A 1 51.05 54.37 13.35
CA MET A 1 52.44 54.47 12.88
C MET A 1 53.06 53.11 13.11
N SER A 2 53.57 52.34 12.17
CA SER A 2 53.87 52.42 10.73
C SER A 2 54.18 50.95 10.36
N GLU A 3 53.62 50.37 9.29
CA GLU A 3 54.32 50.14 8.01
C GLU A 3 55.83 49.88 8.15
N SER A 4 56.50 48.94 7.49
CA SER A 4 56.29 48.11 6.29
C SER A 4 57.73 47.77 5.82
N LEU A 5 57.89 46.77 4.94
CA LEU A 5 58.90 46.63 3.86
C LEU A 5 59.34 45.15 3.79
N ALA A 6 58.87 44.31 2.86
CA ALA A 6 59.11 44.30 1.40
C ALA A 6 60.61 44.42 1.08
N GLY A 7 61.31 43.58 0.34
CA GLY A 7 61.08 42.45 -0.56
C GLY A 7 62.45 42.26 -1.28
N VAL A 8 62.85 41.11 -1.86
CA VAL A 8 62.62 40.68 -3.25
C VAL A 8 63.87 39.87 -3.70
N SER A 9 63.65 38.65 -4.25
CA SER A 9 64.34 37.92 -5.36
C SER A 9 65.88 37.69 -5.37
N ARG A 10 66.47 36.60 -5.92
CA ARG A 10 66.05 35.40 -6.68
C ARG A 10 67.28 34.46 -6.89
N VAL A 11 67.00 33.21 -7.35
CA VAL A 11 67.82 32.27 -8.19
C VAL A 11 68.43 31.01 -7.52
N VAL A 12 67.65 29.90 -7.53
CA VAL A 12 67.82 28.55 -8.18
C VAL A 12 69.27 27.98 -8.30
N ALA A 13 69.68 26.75 -7.89
CA ALA A 13 69.11 25.41 -8.17
C ALA A 13 69.72 24.24 -7.31
N ILE A 14 68.87 23.26 -6.97
CA ILE A 14 69.03 21.78 -6.91
C ILE A 14 70.04 21.14 -5.90
N ALA A 15 69.53 20.51 -4.82
CA ALA A 15 69.31 19.05 -4.69
C ALA A 15 69.11 18.58 -3.22
N VAL A 16 68.17 17.65 -3.02
CA VAL A 16 67.96 16.74 -1.87
C VAL A 16 67.46 17.35 -0.54
N VAL A 17 66.15 17.25 -0.29
CA VAL A 17 65.61 17.03 1.07
C VAL A 17 64.46 16.03 0.98
N GLY A 18 64.58 14.92 1.70
CA GLY A 18 63.52 13.94 1.92
C GLY A 18 62.39 14.58 2.72
N ALA A 19 61.19 14.57 2.13
CA ALA A 19 59.98 14.99 2.79
C ALA A 19 59.40 13.84 3.63
N PHE A 20 59.28 14.07 4.94
CA PHE A 20 58.29 13.44 5.78
C PHE A 20 56.89 13.79 5.23
N LEU A 21 56.34 12.92 4.38
CA LEU A 21 54.92 12.90 4.09
C LEU A 21 54.24 11.99 5.11
N ALA A 22 53.48 12.60 6.00
CA ALA A 22 52.51 11.93 6.84
C ALA A 22 51.54 11.16 5.93
N THR A 23 51.69 9.85 5.89
CA THR A 23 50.72 8.93 5.31
C THR A 23 49.47 8.92 6.19
N ALA A 24 48.52 9.80 5.88
CA ALA A 24 47.12 9.53 6.19
C ALA A 24 46.67 8.35 5.30
N LEU A 25 47.09 7.14 5.66
CA LEU A 25 46.44 5.90 5.24
C LEU A 25 45.05 5.94 5.85
N GLY A 26 44.09 6.45 5.07
CA GLY A 26 42.69 6.19 5.32
C GLY A 26 42.52 4.69 5.44
N ALA A 27 42.17 4.24 6.64
CA ALA A 27 41.72 2.87 6.84
C ALA A 27 40.47 2.68 5.97
N GLN A 28 40.66 2.21 4.73
CA GLN A 28 39.62 1.49 4.02
C GLN A 28 39.30 0.31 4.91
N THR A 29 38.26 0.43 5.74
CA THR A 29 37.63 -0.72 6.39
C THR A 29 37.34 -1.71 5.27
N ALA A 30 38.08 -2.82 5.23
CA ALA A 30 37.86 -3.87 4.25
C ALA A 30 36.36 -4.20 4.28
N LYS A 31 35.67 -3.99 3.16
CA LYS A 31 34.24 -4.30 3.06
C LYS A 31 34.07 -5.76 3.46
N LYS A 32 33.33 -6.04 4.53
CA LYS A 32 33.00 -7.43 4.89
C LYS A 32 32.37 -8.08 3.66
N PRO A 33 32.77 -9.30 3.28
CA PRO A 33 32.21 -9.96 2.11
C PRO A 33 30.70 -10.15 2.30
N ILE A 34 29.93 -9.70 1.32
CA ILE A 34 28.49 -9.92 1.29
C ILE A 34 28.25 -11.42 1.15
N VAL A 35 27.57 -12.01 2.13
CA VAL A 35 27.27 -13.44 2.12
C VAL A 35 25.97 -13.67 1.34
N PRO A 36 25.99 -14.49 0.28
CA PRO A 36 24.81 -14.75 -0.54
C PRO A 36 23.74 -15.55 0.23
N ALA A 37 22.51 -15.51 -0.27
CA ALA A 37 21.43 -16.38 0.19
C ALA A 37 21.85 -17.86 0.16
N SER A 38 21.35 -18.68 1.11
CA SER A 38 21.56 -20.13 1.07
C SER A 38 21.17 -20.72 -0.28
N ALA A 39 22.00 -21.65 -0.79
CA ALA A 39 21.78 -22.34 -2.05
C ALA A 39 20.58 -23.31 -1.97
N PRO A 40 19.93 -23.63 -3.11
CA PRO A 40 18.90 -24.65 -3.14
C PRO A 40 19.51 -26.06 -3.06
N GLU A 41 19.59 -26.63 -1.86
CA GLU A 41 20.21 -27.94 -1.58
C GLU A 41 19.19 -29.09 -1.45
N TYR A 42 17.90 -28.77 -1.32
CA TYR A 42 16.86 -29.75 -1.02
C TYR A 42 15.85 -29.90 -2.16
N GLY A 43 15.17 -31.05 -2.19
CA GLY A 43 13.90 -31.19 -2.90
C GLY A 43 12.74 -30.59 -2.11
N ILE A 44 11.53 -30.63 -2.68
CA ILE A 44 10.29 -30.17 -2.03
C ILE A 44 9.25 -31.30 -2.08
N ARG A 45 8.50 -31.46 -0.99
CA ARG A 45 7.28 -32.27 -0.93
C ARG A 45 6.19 -31.48 -0.22
N ALA A 46 4.97 -31.50 -0.75
CA ALA A 46 3.81 -30.95 -0.08
C ALA A 46 3.12 -31.99 0.81
N ASP A 47 2.54 -31.54 1.91
CA ASP A 47 1.52 -32.21 2.68
C ASP A 47 0.25 -31.34 2.61
N GLU A 48 -0.77 -31.82 1.91
CA GLU A 48 -1.93 -31.00 1.50
C GLU A 48 -3.05 -30.96 2.54
N ASN A 49 -3.01 -31.84 3.55
CA ASN A 49 -4.14 -32.08 4.47
C ASN A 49 -3.70 -31.94 5.93
N VAL A 50 -3.13 -30.80 6.29
CA VAL A 50 -2.70 -30.54 7.67
C VAL A 50 -3.80 -29.81 8.43
N TRP A 51 -4.05 -30.25 9.66
CA TRP A 51 -5.02 -29.63 10.57
C TRP A 51 -4.36 -29.31 11.90
N VAL A 52 -4.64 -28.11 12.42
CA VAL A 52 -4.23 -27.70 13.77
C VAL A 52 -5.48 -27.38 14.57
N THR A 53 -5.65 -28.05 15.70
CA THR A 53 -6.76 -27.79 16.64
C THR A 53 -6.36 -26.66 17.58
N MET A 54 -7.12 -25.57 17.55
CA MET A 54 -6.97 -24.44 18.46
C MET A 54 -7.45 -24.83 19.86
N LYS A 55 -7.12 -24.04 20.89
CA LYS A 55 -7.54 -24.31 22.28
C LYS A 55 -9.06 -24.42 22.46
N ASP A 56 -9.83 -23.70 21.65
CA ASP A 56 -11.29 -23.72 21.67
C ASP A 56 -11.90 -24.91 20.90
N GLY A 57 -11.06 -25.80 20.35
CA GLY A 57 -11.48 -27.00 19.64
C GLY A 57 -11.70 -26.81 18.14
N VAL A 58 -11.67 -25.58 17.62
CA VAL A 58 -11.80 -25.34 16.18
C VAL A 58 -10.53 -25.78 15.44
N ARG A 59 -10.68 -26.43 14.30
CA ARG A 59 -9.56 -26.89 13.49
C ARG A 59 -9.31 -25.96 12.30
N LEU A 60 -8.08 -25.46 12.22
CA LEU A 60 -7.60 -24.71 11.06
C LEU A 60 -6.95 -25.65 10.07
N SER A 61 -7.32 -25.51 8.80
CA SER A 61 -6.80 -26.29 7.69
C SER A 61 -5.62 -25.57 7.04
N GLY A 62 -4.63 -26.35 6.62
CA GLY A 62 -3.47 -25.84 5.94
C GLY A 62 -2.74 -26.90 5.14
N HIS A 63 -1.70 -26.46 4.47
CA HIS A 63 -0.75 -27.31 3.78
C HIS A 63 0.68 -26.89 4.15
N ILE A 64 1.57 -27.87 4.23
CA ILE A 64 2.95 -27.65 4.64
C ILE A 64 3.89 -28.24 3.59
N PHE A 65 4.88 -27.45 3.18
CA PHE A 65 5.92 -27.87 2.26
C PHE A 65 7.21 -28.17 3.03
N PHE A 66 7.77 -29.35 2.80
CA PHE A 66 8.93 -29.87 3.51
C PHE A 66 10.15 -30.04 2.60
N PRO A 67 11.36 -29.74 3.10
CA PRO A 67 12.60 -30.11 2.44
C PRO A 67 12.74 -31.64 2.30
N VAL A 68 13.11 -32.10 1.11
CA VAL A 68 13.44 -33.52 0.81
C VAL A 68 14.96 -33.66 0.65
N GLY A 69 15.51 -34.81 1.06
CA GLY A 69 16.96 -35.04 1.08
C GLY A 69 17.64 -34.61 2.38
N LYS A 70 16.85 -34.40 3.45
CA LYS A 70 17.36 -34.01 4.76
C LYS A 70 18.26 -35.08 5.39
N ARG A 71 19.25 -34.62 6.16
CA ARG A 71 20.14 -35.48 6.96
C ARG A 71 19.39 -36.02 8.18
N ARG A 72 19.86 -37.14 8.74
CA ARG A 72 19.25 -37.74 9.95
C ARG A 72 19.31 -36.74 11.12
N GLY A 73 18.16 -36.46 11.72
CA GLY A 73 18.04 -35.53 12.85
C GLY A 73 18.01 -34.04 12.46
N GLU A 74 18.09 -33.73 11.16
CA GLU A 74 18.02 -32.35 10.68
C GLU A 74 16.63 -31.74 10.92
N ARG A 75 16.64 -30.53 11.47
CA ARG A 75 15.47 -29.72 11.81
C ARG A 75 15.57 -28.38 11.10
N PHE A 76 14.44 -27.83 10.70
CA PHE A 76 14.38 -26.64 9.87
C PHE A 76 13.64 -25.50 10.57
N PRO A 77 14.01 -24.24 10.30
CA PRO A 77 13.15 -23.12 10.60
C PRO A 77 11.86 -23.19 9.80
N VAL A 78 10.80 -22.58 10.34
CA VAL A 78 9.47 -22.58 9.74
C VAL A 78 9.10 -21.19 9.28
N LEU A 79 8.61 -21.05 8.06
CA LEU A 79 7.98 -19.84 7.55
C LEU A 79 6.47 -20.05 7.58
N PHE A 80 5.75 -19.09 8.13
CA PHE A 80 4.30 -19.14 8.33
C PHE A 80 3.60 -18.08 7.50
N HIS A 81 2.63 -18.52 6.71
CA HIS A 81 1.72 -17.68 5.93
C HIS A 81 0.27 -17.97 6.39
N HIS A 82 -0.47 -16.91 6.76
CA HIS A 82 -1.84 -17.01 7.27
C HIS A 82 -2.74 -16.08 6.47
N THR A 83 -3.83 -16.60 5.91
CA THR A 83 -4.63 -15.86 4.92
C THR A 83 -6.08 -16.31 4.91
N PRO A 84 -7.07 -15.44 4.63
CA PRO A 84 -8.45 -15.84 4.37
C PRO A 84 -8.68 -16.24 2.90
N TYR A 85 -7.64 -16.14 2.07
CA TYR A 85 -7.73 -16.39 0.64
C TYR A 85 -7.59 -17.88 0.35
N ARG A 86 -8.58 -18.44 -0.35
CA ARG A 86 -8.57 -19.84 -0.73
C ARG A 86 -7.34 -20.14 -1.59
N GLU A 87 -6.49 -20.99 -1.04
CA GLU A 87 -5.21 -21.42 -1.60
C GLU A 87 -5.10 -22.94 -1.44
N THR A 88 -4.59 -23.59 -2.47
CA THR A 88 -4.27 -25.02 -2.47
C THR A 88 -2.75 -25.19 -2.46
N ALA A 89 -2.28 -26.36 -2.02
CA ALA A 89 -0.87 -26.69 -2.08
C ALA A 89 -0.33 -26.56 -3.52
N ALA A 90 -1.10 -26.98 -4.53
CA ALA A 90 -0.75 -26.79 -5.94
C ALA A 90 -0.56 -25.31 -6.34
N SER A 91 -1.44 -24.41 -5.87
CA SER A 91 -1.35 -22.97 -6.16
C SER A 91 -0.15 -22.28 -5.51
N ARG A 92 0.36 -22.84 -4.40
CA ARG A 92 1.50 -22.29 -3.64
C ARG A 92 2.83 -22.97 -3.92
N TYR A 93 2.81 -24.18 -4.49
CA TYR A 93 4.00 -25.01 -4.69
C TYR A 93 5.18 -24.28 -5.34
N GLY A 94 4.92 -23.51 -6.40
CA GLY A 94 5.97 -22.76 -7.11
C GLY A 94 6.65 -21.72 -6.22
N ALA A 95 5.87 -20.86 -5.56
CA ALA A 95 6.38 -19.84 -4.66
C ALA A 95 7.09 -20.46 -3.44
N SER A 96 6.51 -21.50 -2.84
CA SER A 96 7.07 -22.23 -1.70
C SER A 96 8.35 -22.98 -2.03
N SER A 97 8.49 -23.48 -3.26
CA SER A 97 9.68 -24.19 -3.72
C SER A 97 10.96 -23.36 -3.57
N TYR A 98 10.88 -22.05 -3.84
CA TYR A 98 12.03 -21.16 -3.67
C TYR A 98 12.57 -21.15 -2.23
N LEU A 99 11.66 -21.16 -1.25
CA LEU A 99 11.98 -21.17 0.17
C LEU A 99 12.41 -22.57 0.64
N VAL A 100 11.63 -23.58 0.30
CA VAL A 100 11.80 -24.96 0.81
C VAL A 100 13.09 -25.60 0.34
N ARG A 101 13.44 -25.43 -0.94
CA ARG A 101 14.70 -25.94 -1.49
C ARG A 101 15.93 -25.36 -0.80
N ARG A 102 15.77 -24.26 -0.08
CA ARG A 102 16.82 -23.56 0.68
C ARG A 102 16.79 -23.90 2.18
N GLY A 103 16.12 -24.98 2.57
CA GLY A 103 16.14 -25.50 3.94
C GLY A 103 15.19 -24.77 4.89
N TYR A 104 13.97 -24.50 4.44
CA TYR A 104 12.87 -23.98 5.25
C TYR A 104 11.68 -24.94 5.16
N VAL A 105 10.93 -25.11 6.24
CA VAL A 105 9.55 -25.60 6.14
C VAL A 105 8.67 -24.39 5.85
N ASP A 106 7.77 -24.49 4.88
CA ASP A 106 6.82 -23.41 4.55
C ASP A 106 5.40 -23.87 4.85
N ALA A 107 4.73 -23.21 5.78
CA ALA A 107 3.44 -23.60 6.33
C ALA A 107 2.38 -22.54 6.01
N HIS A 108 1.31 -22.96 5.35
CA HIS A 108 0.21 -22.11 4.90
C HIS A 108 -1.07 -22.55 5.58
N PHE A 109 -1.67 -21.70 6.41
CA PHE A 109 -2.96 -21.97 7.06
C PHE A 109 -4.02 -20.96 6.64
N GLN A 110 -5.26 -21.45 6.57
CA GLN A 110 -6.43 -20.65 6.26
C GLN A 110 -7.02 -20.08 7.55
N VAL A 111 -7.39 -18.79 7.51
CA VAL A 111 -8.09 -18.12 8.61
C VAL A 111 -9.37 -18.88 8.96
N ARG A 112 -9.70 -18.93 10.25
CA ARG A 112 -10.96 -19.48 10.77
C ARG A 112 -12.17 -19.08 9.93
N GLY A 113 -13.06 -20.04 9.66
CA GLY A 113 -14.25 -19.80 8.84
C GLY A 113 -13.98 -19.51 7.36
N THR A 114 -12.74 -19.67 6.87
CA THR A 114 -12.39 -19.50 5.46
C THR A 114 -11.73 -20.74 4.89
N GLY A 115 -11.77 -20.90 3.57
CA GLY A 115 -11.27 -22.11 2.92
C GLY A 115 -11.85 -23.37 3.58
N GLN A 116 -10.98 -24.28 3.97
CA GLN A 116 -11.33 -25.52 4.69
C GLN A 116 -11.39 -25.37 6.21
N SER A 117 -10.93 -24.26 6.79
CA SER A 117 -10.90 -24.09 8.24
C SER A 117 -12.31 -24.06 8.83
N GLU A 118 -12.46 -24.70 9.99
CA GLU A 118 -13.72 -24.73 10.74
C GLU A 118 -14.01 -23.37 11.42
N GLY A 119 -15.15 -23.30 12.10
CA GLY A 119 -15.56 -22.14 12.90
C GLY A 119 -16.23 -21.04 12.10
N ALA A 120 -16.72 -20.03 12.84
CA ALA A 120 -17.34 -18.86 12.25
C ALA A 120 -16.30 -17.91 11.65
N VAL A 121 -16.65 -17.28 10.53
CA VAL A 121 -15.86 -16.17 9.98
C VAL A 121 -15.75 -15.10 11.06
N PRO A 122 -14.55 -14.53 11.30
CA PRO A 122 -14.41 -13.44 12.24
C PRO A 122 -15.28 -12.23 11.90
N ASP A 123 -15.57 -11.41 12.91
CA ASP A 123 -16.45 -10.24 12.81
C ASP A 123 -15.88 -9.11 11.93
N ARG A 124 -14.58 -9.15 11.61
CA ARG A 124 -13.84 -8.15 10.84
C ARG A 124 -12.49 -8.65 10.35
N GLU A 125 -11.86 -7.87 9.47
CA GLU A 125 -10.45 -8.06 9.08
C GLU A 125 -9.52 -7.92 10.30
N TYR A 126 -8.54 -8.82 10.38
CA TYR A 126 -7.52 -8.80 11.44
C TYR A 126 -8.14 -8.73 12.84
N SER A 127 -9.19 -9.55 13.03
CA SER A 127 -9.87 -9.71 14.32
C SER A 127 -8.90 -10.21 15.39
N ASP A 128 -9.20 -9.95 16.66
CA ASP A 128 -8.38 -10.50 17.75
C ASP A 128 -8.35 -12.03 17.72
N GLN A 129 -9.46 -12.68 17.34
CA GLN A 129 -9.51 -14.13 17.15
C GLN A 129 -8.55 -14.62 16.06
N GLU A 130 -8.49 -13.95 14.90
CA GLU A 130 -7.55 -14.30 13.82
C GLU A 130 -6.09 -14.20 14.29
N ILE A 131 -5.78 -13.15 15.06
CA ILE A 131 -4.43 -12.94 15.59
C ILE A 131 -4.08 -13.96 16.67
N GLU A 132 -5.02 -14.31 17.55
CA GLU A 132 -4.84 -15.35 18.57
C GLU A 132 -4.65 -16.74 17.95
N ASP A 133 -5.46 -17.09 16.95
CA ASP A 133 -5.31 -18.32 16.17
C ASP A 133 -3.90 -18.40 15.55
N ALA A 134 -3.41 -17.30 14.96
CA ALA A 134 -2.06 -17.25 14.38
C ALA A 134 -0.96 -17.48 15.43
N ILE A 135 -1.12 -16.93 16.64
CA ILE A 135 -0.19 -17.13 17.77
C ILE A 135 -0.16 -18.61 18.19
N GLU A 136 -1.32 -19.26 18.26
CA GLU A 136 -1.41 -20.68 18.59
C GLU A 136 -0.76 -21.57 17.53
N VAL A 137 -0.97 -21.25 16.25
CA VAL A 137 -0.32 -21.94 15.13
C VAL A 137 1.20 -21.76 15.20
N ILE A 138 1.72 -20.56 15.46
CA ILE A 138 3.17 -20.33 15.65
C ILE A 138 3.72 -21.23 16.77
N ALA A 139 3.04 -21.27 17.91
CA ALA A 139 3.45 -22.12 19.03
C ALA A 139 3.41 -23.61 18.68
N TRP A 140 2.41 -24.04 17.89
CA TRP A 140 2.33 -25.41 17.38
C TRP A 140 3.47 -25.73 16.42
N LEU A 141 3.75 -24.87 15.44
CA LEU A 141 4.82 -25.01 14.44
C LEU A 141 6.20 -25.09 15.11
N ALA A 142 6.46 -24.25 16.12
CA ALA A 142 7.73 -24.22 16.84
C ALA A 142 8.03 -25.54 17.58
N ARG A 143 7.01 -26.28 18.03
CA ARG A 143 7.18 -27.52 18.81
C ARG A 143 7.27 -28.79 17.97
N GLN A 144 7.10 -28.70 16.65
CA GLN A 144 7.11 -29.90 15.81
C GLN A 144 8.49 -30.58 15.79
N PRO A 145 8.56 -31.92 15.67
CA PRO A 145 9.83 -32.65 15.71
C PRO A 145 10.78 -32.31 14.55
N TRP A 146 10.25 -31.80 13.45
CA TRP A 146 11.00 -31.32 12.29
C TRP A 146 11.38 -29.83 12.37
N SER A 147 10.86 -29.10 13.36
CA SER A 147 11.13 -27.68 13.57
C SER A 147 12.37 -27.49 14.45
N ASN A 148 13.15 -26.44 14.17
CA ASN A 148 14.25 -25.99 15.03
C ASN A 148 13.78 -25.01 16.13
N GLY A 149 12.48 -24.78 16.27
CA GLY A 149 11.88 -23.89 17.26
C GLY A 149 11.76 -22.43 16.82
N ARG A 150 12.35 -22.04 15.68
CA ARG A 150 12.31 -20.66 15.16
C ARG A 150 11.31 -20.55 14.01
N VAL A 151 10.36 -19.66 14.18
CA VAL A 151 9.31 -19.35 13.19
C VAL A 151 9.53 -17.94 12.65
N GLY A 152 9.42 -17.77 11.34
CA GLY A 152 9.21 -16.48 10.71
C GLY A 152 7.79 -16.39 10.16
N MET A 153 7.21 -15.19 10.11
CA MET A 153 5.89 -14.98 9.50
C MET A 153 6.01 -14.02 8.32
N TYR A 154 5.32 -14.30 7.21
CA TYR A 154 5.44 -13.48 6.02
C TYR A 154 4.19 -13.44 5.16
N GLY A 155 4.14 -12.44 4.28
CA GLY A 155 3.18 -12.43 3.19
C GLY A 155 3.04 -11.07 2.53
N VAL A 156 2.08 -11.00 1.60
CA VAL A 156 1.74 -9.80 0.84
C VAL A 156 0.30 -9.43 1.12
N SER A 157 -0.02 -8.13 1.18
CA SER A 157 -1.38 -7.66 1.43
C SER A 157 -1.87 -8.20 2.79
N TRP A 158 -3.06 -8.80 2.87
CA TRP A 158 -3.58 -9.42 4.10
C TRP A 158 -2.54 -10.13 4.96
N SER A 159 -1.76 -11.03 4.37
CA SER A 159 -0.73 -11.81 5.08
C SER A 159 0.48 -10.98 5.54
N GLY A 160 0.69 -9.79 4.96
CA GLY A 160 1.66 -8.81 5.43
C GLY A 160 1.10 -7.97 6.59
N PHE A 161 -0.15 -7.53 6.48
CA PHE A 161 -0.85 -6.80 7.54
C PHE A 161 -0.95 -7.65 8.81
N ASN A 162 -1.42 -8.89 8.68
CA ASN A 162 -1.58 -9.77 9.82
C ASN A 162 -0.23 -10.16 10.45
N ALA A 163 0.85 -10.32 9.68
CA ALA A 163 2.18 -10.56 10.22
C ALA A 163 2.67 -9.42 11.10
N ALA A 164 2.42 -8.16 10.70
CA ALA A 164 2.69 -7.00 11.52
C ALA A 164 1.84 -6.99 12.82
N GLN A 165 0.54 -7.33 12.72
CA GLN A 165 -0.36 -7.38 13.88
C GLN A 165 -0.01 -8.51 14.86
N VAL A 166 0.41 -9.68 14.36
CA VAL A 166 0.85 -10.82 15.17
C VAL A 166 2.16 -10.49 15.88
N ALA A 167 3.12 -9.88 15.17
CA ALA A 167 4.42 -9.51 15.74
C ALA A 167 4.31 -8.56 16.94
N MET A 168 3.28 -7.73 16.97
CA MET A 168 2.98 -6.89 18.12
C MET A 168 2.64 -7.65 19.40
N ARG A 169 2.03 -8.83 19.27
CA ARG A 169 1.67 -9.68 20.41
C ARG A 169 2.87 -10.47 20.93
N ARG A 170 4.03 -10.36 20.26
CA ARG A 170 5.32 -10.97 20.62
C ARG A 170 5.18 -12.47 20.94
N PRO A 171 4.58 -13.27 20.03
CA PRO A 171 4.40 -14.69 20.30
C PRO A 171 5.74 -15.40 20.50
N PRO A 172 5.86 -16.27 21.51
CA PRO A 172 7.05 -17.10 21.69
C PRO A 172 7.34 -17.92 20.43
N GLY A 173 8.60 -17.90 19.98
CA GLY A 173 9.06 -18.62 18.79
C GLY A 173 8.98 -17.84 17.48
N LEU A 174 8.34 -16.66 17.44
CA LEU A 174 8.41 -15.77 16.28
C LEU A 174 9.66 -14.90 16.36
N GLU A 175 10.63 -15.13 15.48
CA GLU A 175 11.96 -14.53 15.54
C GLU A 175 12.16 -13.39 14.52
N ALA A 176 11.40 -13.40 13.42
CA ALA A 176 11.44 -12.37 12.39
C ALA A 176 10.16 -12.37 11.54
N ILE A 177 9.83 -11.24 10.92
CA ILE A 177 8.75 -11.14 9.94
C ILE A 177 9.21 -10.56 8.61
N SER A 178 8.40 -10.77 7.56
CA SER A 178 8.53 -10.08 6.30
C SER A 178 7.17 -9.60 5.78
N VAL A 179 7.06 -8.30 5.57
CA VAL A 179 5.80 -7.61 5.25
C VAL A 179 5.88 -7.03 3.85
N GLY A 180 5.12 -7.61 2.91
CA GLY A 180 4.97 -7.09 1.55
C GLY A 180 3.66 -6.33 1.38
N ALA A 181 3.69 -5.14 0.77
CA ALA A 181 2.50 -4.33 0.48
C ALA A 181 1.48 -4.31 1.63
N GLY A 182 1.98 -4.03 2.84
CA GLY A 182 1.20 -4.06 4.08
C GLY A 182 1.32 -2.74 4.83
N THR A 183 0.34 -2.41 5.66
CA THR A 183 0.37 -1.22 6.51
C THR A 183 -0.16 -1.49 7.91
N GLU A 184 0.40 -0.76 8.86
CA GLU A 184 -0.02 -0.67 10.23
C GLU A 184 -1.12 0.38 10.45
N ASP A 185 -1.36 1.27 9.48
CA ASP A 185 -2.36 2.33 9.53
C ASP A 185 -3.62 1.96 8.75
N LEU A 186 -4.50 1.21 9.42
CA LEU A 186 -5.70 0.66 8.81
C LEU A 186 -6.75 1.72 8.44
N TYR A 187 -6.72 2.92 9.05
CA TYR A 187 -7.74 3.94 8.78
C TYR A 187 -7.37 4.86 7.61
N HIS A 188 -6.11 5.27 7.49
CA HIS A 188 -5.75 6.25 6.45
C HIS A 188 -5.26 5.61 5.15
N GLU A 189 -4.84 4.35 5.20
CA GLU A 189 -4.22 3.68 4.05
C GLU A 189 -4.94 2.44 3.57
N ASN A 190 -5.80 1.84 4.40
CA ASN A 190 -6.58 0.69 3.96
C ASN A 190 -7.75 1.13 3.07
N VAL A 191 -8.31 0.17 2.37
CA VAL A 191 -9.11 0.41 1.17
C VAL A 191 -10.55 0.81 1.46
N GLN A 192 -10.93 0.90 2.72
CA GLN A 192 -12.20 1.42 3.18
C GLN A 192 -12.16 2.94 3.36
N TYR A 193 -11.00 3.49 3.70
CA TYR A 193 -10.81 4.91 3.97
C TYR A 193 -9.43 5.34 3.43
N LEU A 194 -9.41 5.91 2.23
CA LEU A 194 -8.19 6.47 1.66
C LEU A 194 -8.02 7.89 2.19
N ASP A 195 -6.89 8.17 2.83
CA ASP A 195 -6.61 9.46 3.49
C ASP A 195 -7.65 9.83 4.57
N GLY A 196 -8.32 8.82 5.14
CA GLY A 196 -9.42 9.02 6.10
C GLY A 196 -10.74 9.47 5.46
N ILE A 197 -10.88 9.40 4.14
CA ILE A 197 -12.11 9.66 3.39
C ILE A 197 -12.66 8.33 2.85
N LEU A 198 -13.97 8.13 2.99
CA LEU A 198 -14.64 6.90 2.58
C LEU A 198 -14.29 6.54 1.12
N HIS A 199 -13.73 5.35 0.94
CA HIS A 199 -13.56 4.69 -0.34
C HIS A 199 -14.39 3.40 -0.34
N PHE A 200 -15.05 3.12 -1.46
CA PHE A 200 -15.74 1.85 -1.64
C PHE A 200 -15.61 1.37 -3.07
N GLY A 201 -15.15 0.13 -3.25
CA GLY A 201 -14.86 -0.41 -4.57
C GLY A 201 -14.87 -1.92 -4.64
N SER A 202 -14.29 -2.46 -5.70
CA SER A 202 -14.34 -3.89 -6.06
C SER A 202 -13.88 -4.83 -4.93
N TYR A 203 -12.91 -4.40 -4.12
CA TYR A 203 -12.44 -5.16 -2.96
C TYR A 203 -13.57 -5.43 -1.95
N ASN A 204 -14.34 -4.39 -1.56
CA ASN A 204 -15.39 -4.51 -0.56
C ASN A 204 -16.48 -5.51 -0.99
N PHE A 205 -16.92 -5.44 -2.25
CA PHE A 205 -17.88 -6.43 -2.79
C PHE A 205 -17.27 -7.83 -2.88
N GLY A 206 -15.98 -7.92 -3.20
CA GLY A 206 -15.26 -9.18 -3.33
C GLY A 206 -15.11 -9.92 -2.00
N ILE A 207 -14.75 -9.21 -0.93
CA ILE A 207 -14.50 -9.82 0.38
C ILE A 207 -15.81 -10.28 1.05
N ASP A 208 -16.88 -9.49 0.95
CA ASP A 208 -18.20 -9.82 1.54
C ASP A 208 -18.85 -11.07 0.94
N VAL A 209 -18.52 -11.44 -0.29
CA VAL A 209 -18.96 -12.71 -0.90
C VAL A 209 -17.98 -13.84 -0.59
N ARG A 210 -16.67 -13.57 -0.60
CA ARG A 210 -15.63 -14.58 -0.38
C ARG A 210 -15.76 -15.26 0.98
N THR A 211 -16.07 -14.50 2.03
CA THR A 211 -16.25 -15.01 3.39
C THR A 211 -17.47 -15.92 3.54
N THR A 212 -18.41 -15.90 2.59
CA THR A 212 -19.65 -16.69 2.66
C THR A 212 -19.54 -18.09 2.07
N GLN A 213 -18.44 -18.37 1.34
CA GLN A 213 -18.31 -19.59 0.58
C GLN A 213 -18.11 -20.80 1.50
N SER A 214 -18.82 -21.89 1.18
CA SER A 214 -18.69 -23.16 1.90
C SER A 214 -17.29 -23.78 1.72
N PRO A 215 -16.85 -24.64 2.67
CA PRO A 215 -15.59 -25.37 2.54
C PRO A 215 -15.51 -26.24 1.27
N PRO A 216 -14.43 -26.24 0.49
CA PRO A 216 -14.22 -27.16 -0.63
C PRO A 216 -14.00 -28.63 -0.16
N PRO A 217 -13.73 -29.60 -1.04
CA PRO A 217 -14.08 -29.60 -2.45
C PRO A 217 -15.59 -29.71 -2.68
N ASP A 218 -16.37 -30.12 -1.68
CA ASP A 218 -17.78 -30.46 -1.83
C ASP A 218 -18.74 -29.31 -1.56
N PHE A 219 -18.29 -28.19 -0.98
CA PHE A 219 -19.12 -27.00 -0.72
C PHE A 219 -20.47 -27.34 -0.06
N PRO A 220 -20.45 -27.91 1.16
CA PRO A 220 -21.67 -28.29 1.85
C PRO A 220 -22.55 -27.07 2.13
N LEU A 221 -23.86 -27.24 1.97
CA LEU A 221 -24.89 -26.23 2.20
C LEU A 221 -25.72 -26.61 3.44
N THR A 222 -25.05 -26.80 4.58
CA THR A 222 -25.67 -27.18 5.84
C THR A 222 -25.99 -25.95 6.70
N ASP A 223 -26.92 -26.09 7.65
CA ASP A 223 -27.27 -25.02 8.59
C ASP A 223 -26.07 -24.50 9.38
N ALA A 224 -25.12 -25.39 9.73
CA ALA A 224 -23.89 -24.99 10.41
C ALA A 224 -23.02 -24.09 9.53
N VAL A 225 -22.81 -24.45 8.25
CA VAL A 225 -22.05 -23.62 7.31
C VAL A 225 -22.75 -22.28 7.07
N PHE A 226 -24.09 -22.29 6.97
CA PHE A 226 -24.83 -21.05 6.84
C PHE A 226 -24.67 -20.16 8.07
N ARG A 227 -24.88 -20.69 9.28
CA ARG A 227 -24.69 -19.94 10.53
C ARG A 227 -23.29 -19.36 10.64
N ASP A 228 -22.27 -20.16 10.36
CA ASP A 228 -20.87 -19.82 10.63
C ASP A 228 -20.26 -18.92 9.54
N ARG A 229 -20.84 -18.91 8.33
CA ARG A 229 -20.31 -18.13 7.18
C ARG A 229 -21.37 -17.26 6.51
N PHE A 230 -22.39 -17.88 5.91
CA PHE A 230 -23.38 -17.19 5.06
C PHE A 230 -24.34 -16.27 5.83
N ASP A 231 -24.51 -16.42 7.14
CA ASP A 231 -25.39 -15.60 7.97
C ASP A 231 -24.62 -14.54 8.77
N GLN A 232 -23.28 -14.50 8.68
CA GLN A 232 -22.44 -13.51 9.35
C GLN A 232 -22.58 -12.12 8.71
N PRO A 233 -22.72 -11.02 9.46
CA PRO A 233 -22.86 -9.68 8.86
C PRO A 233 -21.74 -9.36 7.84
N PRO A 234 -22.06 -8.68 6.72
CA PRO A 234 -21.03 -8.24 5.78
C PRO A 234 -20.08 -7.26 6.46
N TRP A 235 -18.78 -7.42 6.24
CA TRP A 235 -17.78 -6.56 6.86
C TRP A 235 -17.87 -5.13 6.36
N SER A 236 -18.34 -4.92 5.12
CA SER A 236 -18.58 -3.56 4.61
C SER A 236 -19.57 -2.74 5.42
N LEU A 237 -20.57 -3.38 6.05
CA LEU A 237 -21.48 -2.69 6.97
C LEU A 237 -20.74 -2.22 8.22
N THR A 238 -19.88 -3.06 8.78
CA THR A 238 -19.02 -2.71 9.92
C THR A 238 -18.12 -1.53 9.56
N PHE A 239 -17.45 -1.57 8.41
CA PHE A 239 -16.56 -0.48 7.99
C PHE A 239 -17.31 0.85 7.84
N LEU A 240 -18.49 0.84 7.21
CA LEU A 240 -19.30 2.06 7.02
C LEU A 240 -19.78 2.68 8.35
N LYS A 241 -19.92 1.87 9.41
CA LYS A 241 -20.22 2.36 10.76
C LYS A 241 -19.00 2.99 11.45
N GLN A 242 -17.78 2.71 11.00
CA GLN A 242 -16.53 3.12 11.62
C GLN A 242 -15.87 4.30 10.88
N GLN A 243 -16.60 5.41 10.75
CA GLN A 243 -16.21 6.60 9.94
C GLN A 243 -15.13 7.50 10.56
N ARG A 244 -14.50 7.10 11.66
CA ARG A 244 -13.48 7.88 12.39
C ARG A 244 -12.32 6.97 12.72
N ASP A 245 -11.13 7.51 12.90
CA ASP A 245 -9.92 6.81 13.36
C ASP A 245 -10.00 6.42 14.86
N GLY A 246 -11.13 5.89 15.30
CA GLY A 246 -11.41 5.55 16.69
C GLY A 246 -10.77 4.23 17.15
N ASP A 247 -11.22 3.75 18.30
CA ASP A 247 -10.72 2.51 18.91
C ASP A 247 -10.76 1.34 17.96
N TYR A 248 -11.71 1.29 17.02
CA TYR A 248 -11.76 0.25 16.00
C TYR A 248 -10.49 0.21 15.14
N TRP A 249 -10.01 1.33 14.63
CA TRP A 249 -8.82 1.30 13.75
C TRP A 249 -7.50 1.30 14.52
N ARG A 250 -7.50 1.81 15.76
CA ARG A 250 -6.30 2.00 16.59
C ARG A 250 -5.89 0.80 17.44
N ARG A 251 -6.49 -0.38 17.27
CA ARG A 251 -6.35 -1.57 18.15
C ARG A 251 -4.96 -2.21 18.26
N GLY A 252 -3.90 -1.58 17.79
CA GLY A 252 -2.55 -2.01 18.14
C GLY A 252 -1.47 -1.39 17.29
N THR A 253 -1.58 -1.48 15.97
CA THR A 253 -0.42 -1.42 15.05
C THR A 253 0.11 -0.03 14.75
N ARG A 254 -0.66 1.02 15.02
CA ARG A 254 -0.33 2.40 14.72
C ARG A 254 1.00 2.84 15.35
N LEU A 255 2.05 2.90 14.53
CA LEU A 255 3.42 3.22 14.95
C LEU A 255 3.58 4.68 15.44
N ASP A 256 2.68 5.58 15.05
CA ASP A 256 2.60 6.93 15.59
C ASP A 256 2.07 6.97 17.04
N LEU A 257 1.24 6.00 17.43
CA LEU A 257 0.71 5.86 18.79
C LEU A 257 1.61 4.97 19.67
N LYS A 258 2.19 3.93 19.07
CA LYS A 258 3.04 2.93 19.74
C LYS A 258 4.28 2.63 18.89
N PRO A 259 5.32 3.47 18.91
CA PRO A 259 6.53 3.26 18.11
C PRO A 259 7.23 1.91 18.38
N ASP A 260 7.09 1.39 19.61
CA ASP A 260 7.65 0.11 20.04
C ASP A 260 6.67 -1.07 19.92
N ALA A 261 5.57 -0.87 19.19
CA ALA A 261 4.52 -1.87 18.95
C ALA A 261 5.11 -3.17 18.39
N ILE A 262 5.92 -3.03 17.34
CA ILE A 262 6.54 -4.15 16.64
C ILE A 262 7.99 -4.26 17.09
N ALA A 263 8.26 -5.21 17.98
CA ALA A 263 9.60 -5.49 18.51
C ALA A 263 10.33 -6.63 17.78
N ILE A 264 9.63 -7.32 16.88
CA ILE A 264 10.19 -8.40 16.07
C ILE A 264 10.92 -7.76 14.88
N PRO A 265 12.13 -8.24 14.52
CA PRO A 265 12.83 -7.83 13.31
C PRO A 265 11.93 -7.93 12.07
N THR A 266 11.98 -6.92 11.19
CA THR A 266 11.09 -6.83 10.02
C THR A 266 11.83 -6.57 8.71
N PHE A 267 11.56 -7.40 7.69
CA PHE A 267 11.95 -7.14 6.31
C PHE A 267 10.75 -6.68 5.46
N MET A 268 10.76 -5.44 4.99
CA MET A 268 9.63 -4.86 4.26
C MET A 268 9.84 -4.82 2.75
N ILE A 269 8.76 -5.05 1.99
CA ILE A 269 8.78 -5.00 0.52
C ILE A 269 7.62 -4.11 0.08
N GLY A 270 7.92 -3.07 -0.70
CA GLY A 270 6.94 -2.10 -1.18
C GLY A 270 7.11 -1.77 -2.64
N GLY A 271 6.09 -1.10 -3.18
CA GLY A 271 6.07 -0.60 -4.55
C GLY A 271 5.70 0.87 -4.60
N TRP A 272 6.34 1.67 -5.45
CA TRP A 272 6.04 3.10 -5.56
C TRP A 272 4.65 3.41 -6.09
N VAL A 273 4.05 2.48 -6.81
CA VAL A 273 2.68 2.61 -7.29
C VAL A 273 1.76 1.62 -6.57
N ASP A 274 2.06 1.32 -5.30
CA ASP A 274 1.20 0.59 -4.38
C ASP A 274 0.59 1.54 -3.33
N THR A 275 -0.63 1.24 -2.87
CA THR A 275 -1.32 2.07 -1.86
C THR A 275 -0.59 2.10 -0.51
N TYR A 276 0.11 1.03 -0.13
CA TYR A 276 0.69 0.86 1.21
C TYR A 276 2.15 1.30 1.31
N ARG A 277 2.67 1.96 0.26
CA ARG A 277 4.07 2.45 0.15
C ARG A 277 4.53 3.29 1.35
N SER A 278 3.59 3.97 2.01
CA SER A 278 3.85 4.88 3.11
C SER A 278 4.16 4.16 4.44
N SER A 279 3.86 2.87 4.60
CA SER A 279 4.22 2.10 5.80
C SER A 279 5.73 1.98 6.02
N ILE A 280 6.49 1.71 4.96
CA ILE A 280 7.94 1.49 5.02
C ILE A 280 8.71 2.65 5.66
N PRO A 281 8.58 3.90 5.19
CA PRO A 281 9.29 5.00 5.82
C PRO A 281 8.88 5.23 7.28
N ARG A 282 7.60 5.02 7.64
CA ARG A 282 7.18 5.08 9.06
C ARG A 282 7.85 4.01 9.90
N ALA A 283 7.90 2.78 9.42
CA ALA A 283 8.60 1.69 10.09
C ALA A 283 10.09 2.01 10.27
N LEU A 284 10.76 2.49 9.22
CA LEU A 284 12.18 2.84 9.28
C LEU A 284 12.47 4.01 10.26
N ASP A 285 11.55 4.98 10.36
CA ASP A 285 11.66 6.12 11.28
C ASP A 285 11.33 5.77 12.74
N ARG A 286 10.36 4.88 12.97
CA ARG A 286 9.72 4.69 14.29
C ARG A 286 10.09 3.39 14.98
N MET A 287 10.29 2.30 14.24
CA MET A 287 10.56 0.99 14.85
C MET A 287 11.98 0.92 15.39
N LYS A 288 12.10 0.46 16.64
CA LYS A 288 13.39 0.13 17.26
C LYS A 288 13.94 -1.23 16.83
N ALA A 289 13.06 -2.15 16.42
CA ALA A 289 13.47 -3.45 15.92
C ALA A 289 14.29 -3.29 14.61
N PRO A 290 15.27 -4.17 14.36
CA PRO A 290 15.99 -4.18 13.09
C PRO A 290 15.01 -4.22 11.93
N THR A 291 15.07 -3.21 11.06
CA THR A 291 14.16 -3.04 9.94
C THR A 291 14.97 -2.75 8.68
N VAL A 292 14.77 -3.60 7.67
CA VAL A 292 15.37 -3.47 6.33
C VAL A 292 14.24 -3.47 5.29
N ALA A 293 14.36 -2.68 4.23
CA ALA A 293 13.32 -2.55 3.23
C ALA A 293 13.82 -2.50 1.78
N VAL A 294 12.97 -2.98 0.86
CA VAL A 294 13.14 -2.80 -0.58
C VAL A 294 11.88 -2.16 -1.15
N ILE A 295 12.05 -1.09 -1.93
CA ILE A 295 10.94 -0.39 -2.59
C ILE A 295 11.22 -0.32 -4.09
N GLY A 296 10.48 -1.10 -4.88
CA GLY A 296 10.59 -1.10 -6.33
C GLY A 296 9.59 -0.17 -7.01
N PRO A 297 9.61 -0.07 -8.36
CA PRO A 297 8.61 0.67 -9.14
C PRO A 297 7.23 -0.01 -9.17
N TRP A 298 7.05 -1.08 -8.41
CA TRP A 298 5.93 -2.00 -8.51
C TRP A 298 4.61 -1.44 -8.00
N ASN A 299 3.53 -2.07 -8.45
CA ASN A 299 2.20 -2.02 -7.90
C ASN A 299 2.04 -3.11 -6.82
N HIS A 300 0.79 -3.40 -6.47
CA HIS A 300 0.43 -4.37 -5.45
C HIS A 300 0.91 -5.81 -5.74
N ASP A 301 1.26 -6.14 -6.99
CA ASP A 301 1.84 -7.43 -7.37
C ASP A 301 3.34 -7.53 -6.99
N LEU A 302 3.97 -6.42 -6.56
CA LEU A 302 5.37 -6.30 -6.10
C LEU A 302 6.43 -6.75 -7.13
N ARG A 303 6.05 -6.80 -8.41
CA ARG A 303 6.94 -7.15 -9.54
C ARG A 303 6.70 -6.33 -10.80
N ASP A 304 5.56 -5.67 -10.91
CA ASP A 304 5.08 -5.00 -12.12
C ASP A 304 4.59 -3.59 -11.77
N PRO A 305 4.84 -2.54 -12.57
CA PRO A 305 5.78 -2.51 -13.68
C PRO A 305 7.21 -2.81 -13.23
N GLY A 306 8.06 -3.23 -14.15
CA GLY A 306 9.46 -3.52 -13.84
C GLY A 306 10.33 -2.26 -13.69
N PRO A 307 11.65 -2.42 -13.54
CA PRO A 307 12.36 -3.70 -13.49
C PRO A 307 11.97 -4.52 -12.26
N ALA A 308 11.65 -5.78 -12.49
CA ALA A 308 11.41 -6.75 -11.41
C ALA A 308 12.77 -7.24 -10.87
N VAL A 309 12.91 -7.30 -9.54
CA VAL A 309 14.05 -7.97 -8.90
C VAL A 309 13.58 -9.17 -8.11
N GLU A 310 14.45 -10.17 -7.97
CA GLU A 310 14.15 -11.35 -7.16
C GLU A 310 14.29 -10.99 -5.67
N TYR A 311 13.28 -10.29 -5.14
CA TYR A 311 13.29 -9.85 -3.74
C TYR A 311 13.36 -11.03 -2.76
N ARG A 312 12.93 -12.25 -3.16
CA ARG A 312 13.04 -13.46 -2.33
C ARG A 312 14.50 -13.78 -2.03
N HIS A 313 15.44 -13.38 -2.88
CA HIS A 313 16.88 -13.54 -2.60
C HIS A 313 17.30 -12.77 -1.35
N GLN A 314 16.89 -11.50 -1.24
CA GLN A 314 17.15 -10.69 -0.04
C GLN A 314 16.35 -11.21 1.16
N GLN A 315 15.12 -11.66 0.94
CA GLN A 315 14.30 -12.29 1.97
C GLN A 315 14.97 -13.55 2.56
N ILE A 316 15.61 -14.40 1.75
CA ILE A 316 16.37 -15.56 2.25
C ILE A 316 17.57 -15.12 3.08
N ARG A 317 18.30 -14.05 2.69
CA ARG A 317 19.41 -13.53 3.51
C ARG A 317 18.93 -13.05 4.88
N TRP A 318 17.74 -12.47 4.93
CA TRP A 318 17.06 -12.09 6.15
C TRP A 318 16.69 -13.30 7.02
N TRP A 319 16.06 -14.32 6.43
CA TRP A 319 15.70 -15.54 7.13
C TRP A 319 16.92 -16.33 7.62
N ASP A 320 17.98 -16.40 6.82
CA ASP A 320 19.22 -17.09 7.19
C ASP A 320 19.84 -16.44 8.44
N TYR A 321 19.77 -15.11 8.55
CA TYR A 321 20.25 -14.37 9.71
C TYR A 321 19.47 -14.73 10.98
N TRP A 322 18.14 -14.53 10.97
CA TRP A 322 17.32 -14.67 12.17
C TRP A 322 16.99 -16.11 12.53
N LEU A 323 16.71 -16.94 11.52
CA LEU A 323 16.14 -18.28 11.73
C LEU A 323 17.20 -19.40 11.66
N LYS A 324 18.36 -19.15 11.04
CA LYS A 324 19.48 -20.11 10.97
C LYS A 324 20.75 -19.63 11.67
N GLY A 325 20.82 -18.39 12.15
CA GLY A 325 22.02 -17.84 12.79
C GLY A 325 23.19 -17.63 11.83
N ARG A 326 22.95 -17.60 10.51
CA ARG A 326 23.98 -17.31 9.49
C ARG A 326 24.15 -15.81 9.38
N ASN A 327 25.30 -15.26 9.77
CA ASN A 327 25.58 -13.85 9.55
C ASN A 327 25.70 -13.54 8.04
N THR A 328 24.62 -13.03 7.45
CA THR A 328 24.55 -12.73 6.02
C THR A 328 25.12 -11.35 5.66
N GLY A 329 25.44 -10.52 6.66
CA GLY A 329 25.80 -9.11 6.48
C GLY A 329 24.60 -8.17 6.24
N ILE A 330 23.35 -8.68 6.22
CA ILE A 330 22.15 -7.87 5.90
C ILE A 330 21.92 -6.69 6.86
N LEU A 331 22.40 -6.78 8.10
CA LEU A 331 22.32 -5.68 9.08
C LEU A 331 23.50 -4.69 8.99
N ASP A 332 24.57 -5.06 8.28
CA ASP A 332 25.72 -4.18 8.02
C ASP A 332 25.48 -3.31 6.74
N GLU A 333 24.41 -3.60 6.00
CA GLU A 333 24.02 -2.91 4.76
C GLU A 333 23.06 -1.72 5.03
N PRO A 334 22.91 -0.78 4.07
CA PRO A 334 21.91 0.28 4.17
C PRO A 334 20.50 -0.28 4.40
N ARG A 335 19.74 0.36 5.29
CA ARG A 335 18.43 -0.12 5.76
C ARG A 335 17.35 -0.10 4.68
N VAL A 336 17.53 0.67 3.61
CA VAL A 336 16.55 0.72 2.52
C VAL A 336 17.25 0.70 1.17
N THR A 337 16.67 -0.03 0.22
CA THR A 337 17.02 0.12 -1.19
C THR A 337 15.77 0.47 -1.99
N ALA A 338 15.82 1.62 -2.64
CA ALA A 338 14.70 2.27 -3.30
C ALA A 338 14.99 2.44 -4.79
N TYR A 339 14.02 2.16 -5.64
CA TYR A 339 14.13 2.46 -7.07
C TYR A 339 13.81 3.95 -7.31
N MET A 340 14.76 4.72 -7.85
CA MET A 340 14.58 6.11 -8.26
C MET A 340 13.97 6.15 -9.65
N ARG A 341 12.67 6.44 -9.73
CA ARG A 341 11.96 6.54 -11.02
C ARG A 341 12.37 7.81 -11.75
N TYR A 342 12.71 7.69 -13.02
CA TYR A 342 12.94 8.85 -13.89
C TYR A 342 11.64 9.29 -14.53
N SER A 343 11.59 10.55 -14.95
CA SER A 343 10.46 11.06 -15.73
C SER A 343 10.11 10.11 -16.87
N HIS A 344 8.83 9.74 -16.93
CA HIS A 344 8.27 8.91 -17.99
C HIS A 344 6.82 9.30 -18.23
N ARG A 345 6.32 8.99 -19.43
CA ARG A 345 4.94 9.27 -19.81
C ARG A 345 3.94 8.47 -18.95
N PRO A 346 2.74 9.01 -18.72
CA PRO A 346 1.69 8.31 -18.00
C PRO A 346 1.21 7.14 -18.87
N ASP A 347 1.33 5.93 -18.35
CA ASP A 347 0.90 4.72 -19.04
C ASP A 347 0.17 3.80 -18.07
N PRO A 348 -1.16 3.93 -17.94
CA PRO A 348 -1.96 3.09 -17.05
C PRO A 348 -2.08 1.63 -17.52
N TRP A 349 -1.44 1.28 -18.64
CA TRP A 349 -1.35 -0.07 -19.21
C TRP A 349 0.08 -0.59 -19.19
N ILE A 350 0.96 -0.04 -18.34
CA ILE A 350 2.35 -0.44 -18.18
C ILE A 350 2.50 -1.79 -17.46
N ARG A 351 1.92 -2.84 -18.04
CA ARG A 351 2.12 -4.22 -17.58
C ARG A 351 3.21 -4.89 -18.37
N GLY A 352 4.07 -5.64 -17.69
CA GLY A 352 5.18 -6.38 -18.27
C GLY A 352 6.25 -5.49 -18.90
N ARG A 353 6.31 -4.22 -18.52
CA ARG A 353 7.27 -3.23 -19.03
C ARG A 353 7.99 -2.54 -17.88
N ASP A 354 9.22 -2.14 -18.15
CA ASP A 354 10.06 -1.46 -17.17
C ASP A 354 9.76 0.04 -17.14
N VAL A 355 9.69 0.60 -15.93
CA VAL A 355 9.72 2.04 -15.68
C VAL A 355 11.18 2.50 -15.69
N PRO A 356 11.52 3.57 -16.45
CA PRO A 356 12.87 4.15 -16.43
C PRO A 356 13.30 4.58 -15.02
N GLY A 357 14.55 4.31 -14.67
CA GLY A 357 15.09 4.65 -13.35
C GLY A 357 16.34 3.86 -12.99
N GLU A 358 16.74 3.96 -11.72
CA GLU A 358 17.87 3.22 -11.17
C GLU A 358 17.69 2.89 -9.69
N TRP A 359 18.34 1.84 -9.21
CA TRP A 359 18.32 1.50 -7.79
C TRP A 359 19.25 2.40 -6.98
N ARG A 360 18.83 2.75 -5.77
CA ARG A 360 19.59 3.51 -4.79
C ARG A 360 19.49 2.86 -3.41
N ALA A 361 20.62 2.45 -2.85
CA ALA A 361 20.71 2.03 -1.45
C ALA A 361 20.89 3.25 -0.54
N ASP A 362 20.24 3.30 0.61
CA ASP A 362 20.26 4.49 1.46
C ASP A 362 19.93 4.20 2.93
N THR A 363 20.07 5.23 3.76
CA THR A 363 19.45 5.33 5.07
C THR A 363 18.03 5.87 4.95
N TRP A 364 17.30 5.86 6.07
CA TRP A 364 16.05 6.60 6.18
C TRP A 364 16.07 7.44 7.47
N PRO A 365 15.90 8.77 7.40
CA PRO A 365 15.71 9.58 6.19
C PRO A 365 16.85 9.47 5.16
N PRO A 366 16.58 9.72 3.86
CA PRO A 366 17.59 9.61 2.81
C PRO A 366 18.81 10.50 3.05
N ARG A 367 20.01 10.00 2.73
CA ARG A 367 21.24 10.78 2.86
C ARG A 367 21.24 11.96 1.90
N GLY A 368 21.57 13.14 2.42
CA GLY A 368 21.61 14.37 1.65
C GLY A 368 20.23 15.01 1.42
N LEU A 369 19.19 14.56 2.14
CA LEU A 369 17.87 15.16 2.10
C LEU A 369 17.93 16.67 2.42
N ALA A 370 17.39 17.47 1.50
CA ALA A 370 17.15 18.89 1.66
C ALA A 370 15.69 19.21 1.33
N TRP A 371 15.00 19.89 2.25
CA TRP A 371 13.63 20.34 2.01
C TRP A 371 13.63 21.60 1.16
N GLN A 372 12.97 21.53 0.00
CA GLN A 372 12.94 22.59 -0.98
C GLN A 372 11.52 23.18 -1.09
N PRO A 373 11.26 24.40 -0.56
CA PRO A 373 9.96 25.04 -0.71
C PRO A 373 9.75 25.56 -2.14
N TRP A 374 8.53 25.35 -2.64
CA TRP A 374 7.99 25.96 -3.84
C TRP A 374 6.61 26.55 -3.54
N TYR A 375 6.48 27.86 -3.75
CA TYR A 375 5.32 28.65 -3.37
C TYR A 375 4.40 28.86 -4.57
N LEU A 376 3.11 28.65 -4.34
CA LEU A 376 2.03 28.90 -5.30
C LEU A 376 1.83 30.41 -5.45
N GLN A 377 1.74 30.89 -6.69
CA GLN A 377 1.69 32.31 -7.03
C GLN A 377 0.33 32.75 -7.59
N PRO A 378 -0.02 34.06 -7.48
CA PRO A 378 -1.27 34.62 -8.03
C PRO A 378 -1.45 34.41 -9.55
N ASP A 379 -0.35 34.31 -10.29
CA ASP A 379 -0.32 34.09 -11.74
C ASP A 379 -0.29 32.61 -12.13
N HIS A 380 -0.56 31.71 -11.19
CA HIS A 380 -0.51 30.26 -11.37
C HIS A 380 0.89 29.68 -11.64
N ASP A 381 1.95 30.41 -11.27
CA ASP A 381 3.31 29.85 -11.23
C ASP A 381 3.64 29.16 -9.89
N LEU A 382 4.67 28.32 -9.90
CA LEU A 382 5.41 27.83 -8.72
C LEU A 382 6.80 28.46 -8.70
N ARG A 383 7.11 29.19 -7.62
CA ARG A 383 8.40 29.90 -7.46
C ARG A 383 9.11 29.50 -6.17
N ARG A 384 10.42 29.79 -6.08
CA ARG A 384 11.23 29.56 -4.87
C ARG A 384 11.01 30.62 -3.78
N THR A 385 10.33 31.71 -4.10
CA THR A 385 10.01 32.82 -3.19
C THR A 385 8.50 32.93 -2.99
N PRO A 386 8.04 33.32 -1.79
CA PRO A 386 6.62 33.55 -1.52
C PRO A 386 6.07 34.73 -2.34
N PRO A 387 4.74 34.82 -2.52
CA PRO A 387 4.11 35.96 -3.20
C PRO A 387 4.29 37.24 -2.38
N ALA A 388 4.34 38.39 -3.07
CA ALA A 388 4.50 39.69 -2.42
C ALA A 388 3.23 40.14 -1.69
N ASP A 389 2.07 39.90 -2.30
CA ASP A 389 0.76 40.30 -1.81
C ASP A 389 -0.14 39.08 -1.61
N ALA A 390 -1.06 39.18 -0.65
CA ALA A 390 -2.05 38.14 -0.41
C ALA A 390 -3.04 38.07 -1.58
N THR A 391 -3.25 36.88 -2.13
CA THR A 391 -4.27 36.62 -3.17
C THR A 391 -5.09 35.39 -2.79
N THR A 392 -6.36 35.36 -3.18
CA THR A 392 -7.22 34.20 -2.97
C THR A 392 -7.70 33.65 -4.31
N HIS A 393 -7.46 32.36 -4.54
CA HIS A 393 -8.04 31.63 -5.66
C HIS A 393 -9.26 30.86 -5.18
N GLN A 394 -10.26 30.70 -6.04
CA GLN A 394 -11.49 29.99 -5.74
C GLN A 394 -11.72 28.86 -6.74
N LEU A 395 -12.32 27.78 -6.26
CA LEU A 395 -12.70 26.63 -7.07
C LEU A 395 -14.12 26.22 -6.71
N GLU A 396 -15.00 26.23 -7.71
CA GLU A 396 -16.34 25.67 -7.59
C GLU A 396 -16.26 24.15 -7.44
N TYR A 397 -17.13 23.59 -6.60
CA TYR A 397 -17.17 22.15 -6.36
C TYR A 397 -18.00 21.45 -7.43
N LEU A 398 -17.33 20.59 -8.22
CA LEU A 398 -17.97 19.67 -9.15
C LEU A 398 -17.74 18.22 -8.69
N PRO A 399 -18.66 17.65 -7.89
CA PRO A 399 -18.59 16.30 -7.33
C PRO A 399 -18.25 15.19 -8.33
N ALA A 400 -18.66 15.33 -9.59
CA ALA A 400 -18.43 14.33 -10.63
C ALA A 400 -16.98 14.25 -11.14
N VAL A 401 -16.12 15.23 -10.81
CA VAL A 401 -14.73 15.30 -11.26
C VAL A 401 -13.87 14.22 -10.60
N GLY A 402 -12.95 13.63 -11.38
CA GLY A 402 -12.00 12.63 -10.90
C GLY A 402 -11.95 11.29 -11.65
N PRO A 403 -12.96 10.83 -12.42
CA PRO A 403 -12.89 9.52 -13.06
C PRO A 403 -11.71 9.37 -14.03
N GLN A 404 -11.23 10.49 -14.58
CA GLN A 404 -10.06 10.58 -15.43
C GLN A 404 -8.73 10.55 -14.67
N ALA A 405 -8.73 10.71 -13.34
CA ALA A 405 -7.53 10.73 -12.51
C ALA A 405 -7.11 9.33 -12.01
N GLY A 406 -8.00 8.34 -12.11
CA GLY A 406 -7.82 7.00 -11.53
C GLY A 406 -8.84 6.69 -10.44
N GLN A 407 -8.82 5.46 -9.91
CA GLN A 407 -9.74 5.02 -8.83
C GLN A 407 -9.04 4.84 -7.47
N TYR A 408 -7.71 4.93 -7.43
CA TYR A 408 -6.86 4.70 -6.26
C TYR A 408 -5.52 5.42 -6.45
N TRP A 409 -4.79 5.67 -5.37
CA TRP A 409 -3.39 6.14 -5.40
C TRP A 409 -2.36 5.07 -5.81
N THR A 410 -2.82 4.01 -6.47
CA THR A 410 -2.07 2.83 -6.92
C THR A 410 -1.99 2.80 -8.46
N ASN A 411 -1.07 2.02 -8.99
CA ASN A 411 -0.70 1.95 -10.41
C ASN A 411 -0.22 3.28 -11.00
N THR A 412 0.30 3.21 -12.22
CA THR A 412 0.51 4.40 -13.05
C THR A 412 -0.84 4.99 -13.45
N GLN A 413 -0.98 6.28 -13.23
CA GLN A 413 -2.20 6.99 -13.58
C GLN A 413 -2.24 7.35 -15.07
N PRO A 414 -3.44 7.57 -15.63
CA PRO A 414 -3.58 8.25 -16.93
C PRO A 414 -3.02 9.67 -16.87
N ASP A 415 -2.91 10.30 -18.05
CA ASP A 415 -2.58 11.72 -18.18
C ASP A 415 -3.55 12.60 -17.37
N GLN A 416 -3.00 13.44 -16.51
CA GLN A 416 -3.78 14.22 -15.54
C GLN A 416 -4.44 15.47 -16.12
N ARG A 417 -4.10 15.87 -17.35
CA ARG A 417 -4.66 17.11 -17.96
C ARG A 417 -6.19 17.19 -17.89
N ALA A 418 -6.89 16.08 -18.03
CA ALA A 418 -8.35 16.04 -17.98
C ALA A 418 -8.93 16.40 -16.60
N VAL A 419 -8.26 16.01 -15.51
CA VAL A 419 -8.68 16.37 -14.15
C VAL A 419 -8.11 17.73 -13.72
N ASP A 420 -6.97 18.13 -14.28
CA ASP A 420 -6.35 19.44 -14.03
C ASP A 420 -7.23 20.61 -14.51
N ALA A 421 -8.05 20.40 -15.55
CA ALA A 421 -9.04 21.38 -16.03
C ALA A 421 -10.07 21.79 -14.96
N PHE A 422 -10.22 21.00 -13.89
CA PHE A 422 -11.14 21.23 -12.77
C PHE A 422 -10.38 21.39 -11.44
N SER A 423 -9.14 21.87 -11.51
CA SER A 423 -8.25 22.04 -10.36
C SER A 423 -7.60 23.41 -10.40
N LEU A 424 -7.17 23.92 -9.24
CA LEU A 424 -6.22 25.02 -9.18
C LEU A 424 -4.83 24.47 -9.48
N VAL A 425 -4.28 24.82 -10.63
CA VAL A 425 -3.00 24.30 -11.13
C VAL A 425 -1.93 25.39 -11.01
N TYR A 426 -0.74 24.97 -10.60
CA TYR A 426 0.44 25.81 -10.49
C TYR A 426 1.65 25.09 -11.09
N ASP A 427 2.42 25.77 -11.94
CA ASP A 427 3.56 25.18 -12.66
C ASP A 427 4.86 25.93 -12.39
N SER A 428 5.96 25.20 -12.22
CA SER A 428 7.28 25.84 -12.20
C SER A 428 7.68 26.31 -13.59
N GLU A 429 8.70 27.17 -13.67
CA GLU A 429 9.50 27.28 -14.90
C GLU A 429 10.06 25.90 -15.30
N PRO A 430 10.36 25.67 -16.60
CA PRO A 430 11.03 24.46 -17.03
C PRO A 430 12.35 24.31 -16.27
N LEU A 431 12.57 23.15 -15.68
CA LEU A 431 13.80 22.87 -14.96
C LEU A 431 14.98 22.86 -15.93
N THR A 432 16.13 23.39 -15.49
CA THR A 432 17.36 23.40 -16.29
C THR A 432 18.27 22.22 -16.00
N THR A 433 18.03 21.51 -14.90
CA THR A 433 18.82 20.37 -14.41
C THR A 433 17.90 19.30 -13.84
N ASP A 434 18.41 18.08 -13.68
CA ASP A 434 17.69 17.01 -12.98
C ASP A 434 17.36 17.42 -11.54
N LEU A 435 16.12 17.21 -11.12
CA LEU A 435 15.68 17.38 -9.73
C LEU A 435 15.16 16.04 -9.20
N ALA A 436 15.92 15.41 -8.31
CA ALA A 436 15.54 14.13 -7.71
C ALA A 436 14.85 14.34 -6.34
N ILE A 437 13.73 13.67 -6.14
CA ILE A 437 13.01 13.63 -4.86
C ILE A 437 12.91 12.19 -4.36
N LEU A 438 13.08 12.02 -3.04
CA LEU A 438 12.85 10.76 -2.34
C LEU A 438 12.31 11.08 -0.95
N GLY A 439 11.05 10.74 -0.70
CA GLY A 439 10.39 11.09 0.56
C GLY A 439 8.91 11.37 0.40
N ARG A 440 8.35 12.05 1.41
CA ARG A 440 6.96 12.51 1.42
C ARG A 440 6.92 14.01 1.15
N PRO A 441 6.53 14.46 -0.05
CA PRO A 441 6.25 15.88 -0.26
C PRO A 441 5.21 16.36 0.73
N LYS A 442 5.32 17.61 1.20
CA LYS A 442 4.38 18.20 2.15
C LYS A 442 3.74 19.44 1.56
N ALA A 443 2.42 19.48 1.45
CA ALA A 443 1.68 20.68 1.11
C ALA A 443 1.31 21.45 2.38
N ILE A 444 1.55 22.76 2.39
CA ILE A 444 1.16 23.67 3.48
C ILE A 444 0.38 24.79 2.84
N PHE A 445 -0.87 25.00 3.26
CA PHE A 445 -1.72 26.04 2.68
C PHE A 445 -2.80 26.49 3.66
N ALA A 446 -3.38 27.67 3.40
CA ALA A 446 -4.60 28.11 4.05
C ALA A 446 -5.77 28.00 3.07
N ALA A 447 -6.88 27.43 3.53
CA ALA A 447 -8.09 27.30 2.73
C ALA A 447 -9.36 27.43 3.57
N SER A 448 -10.46 27.74 2.90
CA SER A 448 -11.80 27.81 3.47
C SER A 448 -12.81 27.17 2.51
N ALA A 449 -13.99 26.88 3.02
CA ALA A 449 -15.12 26.41 2.22
C ALA A 449 -16.39 27.15 2.65
N THR A 450 -17.33 27.31 1.72
CA THR A 450 -18.67 27.86 2.00
C THR A 450 -19.61 26.83 2.62
N ALA A 451 -19.15 25.58 2.81
CA ALA A 451 -19.89 24.50 3.43
C ALA A 451 -19.15 23.96 4.68
N PRO A 452 -19.87 23.30 5.61
CA PRO A 452 -19.28 22.76 6.82
C PRO A 452 -18.42 21.50 6.58
N LEU A 453 -18.56 20.85 5.42
CA LEU A 453 -17.73 19.72 5.02
C LEU A 453 -17.11 20.00 3.66
N ALA A 454 -15.80 19.82 3.58
CA ALA A 454 -15.05 19.95 2.34
C ALA A 454 -13.86 18.99 2.35
N HIS A 455 -13.45 18.60 1.14
CA HIS A 455 -12.25 17.82 0.93
C HIS A 455 -11.30 18.63 0.05
N TRP A 456 -10.01 18.47 0.27
CA TRP A 456 -8.97 18.99 -0.61
C TRP A 456 -8.06 17.86 -1.04
N PHE A 457 -7.67 17.88 -2.30
CA PHE A 457 -6.80 16.89 -2.90
C PHE A 457 -5.60 17.60 -3.48
N VAL A 458 -4.41 17.23 -3.03
CA VAL A 458 -3.18 17.78 -3.58
C VAL A 458 -2.50 16.72 -4.42
N ARG A 459 -2.24 17.03 -5.69
CA ARG A 459 -1.50 16.17 -6.62
C ARG A 459 -0.19 16.85 -7.00
N LEU A 460 0.90 16.07 -6.95
CA LEU A 460 2.21 16.45 -7.50
C LEU A 460 2.42 15.70 -8.81
N SER A 461 2.71 16.44 -9.87
CA SER A 461 2.87 15.90 -11.22
C SER A 461 4.13 16.41 -11.91
N ASP A 462 4.60 15.64 -12.88
CA ASP A 462 5.64 16.00 -13.84
C ASP A 462 5.00 16.37 -15.18
N VAL A 463 5.24 17.60 -15.66
CA VAL A 463 4.75 18.07 -16.96
C VAL A 463 5.90 18.03 -17.96
N ALA A 464 5.76 17.19 -18.98
CA ALA A 464 6.71 17.10 -20.07
C ALA A 464 6.68 18.35 -20.96
N PRO A 465 7.72 18.61 -21.77
CA PRO A 465 7.78 19.77 -22.67
C PRO A 465 6.61 19.88 -23.66
N ASP A 466 5.96 18.76 -23.99
CA ASP A 466 4.78 18.68 -24.86
C ASP A 466 3.44 18.83 -24.10
N GLY A 467 3.49 19.09 -22.79
CA GLY A 467 2.35 19.28 -21.90
C GLY A 467 1.74 18.01 -21.32
N VAL A 468 2.21 16.81 -21.70
CA VAL A 468 1.72 15.56 -21.08
C VAL A 468 2.04 15.56 -19.60
N THR A 469 1.04 15.25 -18.76
CA THR A 469 1.15 15.37 -17.30
C THR A 469 1.10 14.01 -16.62
N THR A 470 2.21 13.58 -16.02
CA THR A 470 2.32 12.33 -15.25
C THR A 470 2.13 12.60 -13.76
N GLN A 471 1.15 11.94 -13.13
CA GLN A 471 1.00 12.00 -11.67
C GLN A 471 2.17 11.25 -10.99
N ILE A 472 2.86 11.92 -10.07
CA ILE A 472 3.94 11.32 -9.27
C ILE A 472 3.38 10.74 -7.98
N THR A 473 2.60 11.55 -7.27
CA THR A 473 1.97 11.23 -5.98
C THR A 473 0.86 12.23 -5.65
N GLY A 474 0.09 11.96 -4.60
CA GLY A 474 -0.95 12.85 -4.09
C GLY A 474 -1.38 12.47 -2.68
N ALA A 475 -2.37 13.19 -2.15
CA ALA A 475 -3.12 12.84 -0.94
C ALA A 475 -4.44 13.64 -0.91
N GLY A 476 -5.44 13.04 -0.29
CA GLY A 476 -6.67 13.71 0.14
C GLY A 476 -6.56 14.28 1.56
N LEU A 477 -7.44 15.22 1.87
CA LEU A 477 -7.62 15.80 3.19
C LEU A 477 -9.13 16.01 3.42
N ASN A 478 -9.65 15.41 4.49
CA ASN A 478 -10.97 15.75 5.00
C ASN A 478 -10.86 16.96 5.94
N GLY A 479 -11.46 18.09 5.57
CA GLY A 479 -11.42 19.33 6.38
C GLY A 479 -11.95 19.18 7.80
N ALA A 480 -12.88 18.23 8.02
CA ALA A 480 -13.39 17.95 9.36
C ALA A 480 -12.37 17.24 10.25
N HIS A 481 -11.40 16.51 9.66
CA HIS A 481 -10.37 15.75 10.36
C HIS A 481 -9.10 16.56 10.64
N ARG A 482 -9.06 17.84 10.24
CA ARG A 482 -7.86 18.71 10.29
C ARG A 482 -7.15 18.78 11.65
N GLU A 483 -7.93 18.69 12.73
CA GLU A 483 -7.44 18.75 14.11
C GLU A 483 -7.38 17.35 14.73
N SER A 484 -8.32 16.46 14.39
CA SER A 484 -8.47 15.14 14.98
C SER A 484 -9.24 14.20 14.06
N SER A 485 -8.64 13.07 13.68
CA SER A 485 -9.37 11.99 12.97
C SER A 485 -10.23 11.12 13.90
N THR A 486 -10.00 11.20 15.22
CA THR A 486 -10.82 10.52 16.25
C THR A 486 -12.07 11.30 16.60
N ASP A 487 -11.97 12.62 16.58
CA ASP A 487 -13.05 13.55 16.94
C ASP A 487 -13.11 14.67 15.89
N PRO A 488 -13.58 14.37 14.67
CA PRO A 488 -13.64 15.34 13.60
C PRO A 488 -14.70 16.41 13.90
N ALA A 489 -14.40 17.66 13.57
CA ALA A 489 -15.28 18.80 13.78
C ALA A 489 -15.55 19.54 12.45
N PRO A 490 -16.81 19.90 12.14
CA PRO A 490 -17.13 20.58 10.89
C PRO A 490 -16.35 21.90 10.74
N LEU A 491 -16.17 22.32 9.49
CA LEU A 491 -15.66 23.64 9.17
C LEU A 491 -16.74 24.68 9.50
N VAL A 492 -16.31 25.84 9.99
CA VAL A 492 -17.15 27.05 9.98
C VAL A 492 -17.11 27.62 8.56
N PRO A 493 -18.26 27.75 7.85
CA PRO A 493 -18.30 28.33 6.51
C PRO A 493 -17.59 29.68 6.42
N GLY A 494 -16.74 29.83 5.40
CA GLY A 494 -15.96 31.04 5.14
C GLY A 494 -14.73 31.23 6.05
N LYS A 495 -14.62 30.51 7.18
CA LYS A 495 -13.44 30.60 8.04
C LYS A 495 -12.25 29.92 7.37
N GLU A 496 -11.11 30.60 7.41
CA GLU A 496 -9.84 30.08 6.92
C GLU A 496 -9.17 29.16 7.94
N TYR A 497 -8.63 28.05 7.45
CA TYR A 497 -7.89 27.07 8.23
C TYR A 497 -6.54 26.80 7.58
N ARG A 498 -5.52 26.60 8.43
CA ARG A 498 -4.21 26.13 8.01
C ARG A 498 -4.22 24.62 7.91
N PHE A 499 -3.74 24.10 6.79
CA PHE A 499 -3.60 22.67 6.53
C PHE A 499 -2.13 22.32 6.28
N GLU A 500 -1.72 21.18 6.84
CA GLU A 500 -0.48 20.49 6.49
C GLU A 500 -0.82 19.08 6.03
N VAL A 501 -0.55 18.79 4.76
CA VAL A 501 -0.86 17.50 4.15
C VAL A 501 0.44 16.85 3.71
N ASN A 502 0.78 15.70 4.31
CA ASN A 502 1.85 14.86 3.79
C ASN A 502 1.29 14.06 2.62
N LEU A 503 1.84 14.28 1.42
CA LEU A 503 1.54 13.44 0.27
C LEU A 503 2.14 12.05 0.48
N HIS A 504 1.59 11.05 -0.19
CA HIS A 504 2.15 9.70 -0.11
C HIS A 504 3.61 9.67 -0.55
N VAL A 505 4.41 8.82 0.10
CA VAL A 505 5.85 8.70 -0.17
C VAL A 505 6.10 8.32 -1.63
N THR A 506 7.15 8.88 -2.22
CA THR A 506 7.48 8.66 -3.62
C THR A 506 8.98 8.79 -3.89
N SER A 507 9.40 8.28 -5.05
CA SER A 507 10.64 8.64 -5.73
C SER A 507 10.30 9.19 -7.12
N TRP A 508 11.04 10.22 -7.53
CA TRP A 508 10.96 10.77 -8.89
C TRP A 508 12.20 11.58 -9.25
N VAL A 509 12.59 11.59 -10.53
CA VAL A 509 13.62 12.48 -11.08
C VAL A 509 13.01 13.25 -12.23
N PHE A 510 12.71 14.52 -11.97
CA PHE A 510 12.30 15.46 -13.02
C PHE A 510 13.49 15.73 -13.94
N LYS A 511 13.25 15.82 -15.25
CA LYS A 511 14.29 16.03 -16.27
C LYS A 511 14.32 17.49 -16.76
N PRO A 512 15.44 17.97 -17.32
CA PRO A 512 15.51 19.28 -17.96
C PRO A 512 14.39 19.49 -18.98
N GLY A 513 13.81 20.69 -19.00
CA GLY A 513 12.67 21.04 -19.84
C GLY A 513 11.30 20.66 -19.25
N HIS A 514 11.26 19.77 -18.26
CA HIS A 514 10.02 19.44 -17.56
C HIS A 514 9.67 20.48 -16.50
N ARG A 515 8.41 20.51 -16.08
CA ARG A 515 7.93 21.39 -14.99
C ARG A 515 7.39 20.58 -13.82
N ILE A 516 7.52 21.15 -12.63
CA ILE A 516 6.85 20.67 -11.43
C ILE A 516 5.45 21.25 -11.44
N ARG A 517 4.43 20.40 -11.35
CA ARG A 517 3.03 20.82 -11.22
C ARG A 517 2.46 20.47 -9.86
N VAL A 518 1.82 21.43 -9.22
CA VAL A 518 0.92 21.19 -8.07
C VAL A 518 -0.50 21.48 -8.53
N ALA A 519 -1.39 20.50 -8.39
CA ALA A 519 -2.82 20.67 -8.60
C ALA A 519 -3.57 20.49 -7.29
N ILE A 520 -4.44 21.43 -6.96
CA ILE A 520 -5.34 21.38 -5.80
C ILE A 520 -6.77 21.31 -6.30
N SER A 521 -7.47 20.19 -6.04
CA SER A 521 -8.89 20.03 -6.34
C SER A 521 -9.71 19.83 -5.06
N ASN A 522 -11.03 19.95 -5.19
CA ASN A 522 -12.00 19.72 -4.11
C ASN A 522 -12.90 18.49 -4.37
N ALA A 523 -12.64 17.75 -5.45
CA ALA A 523 -13.30 16.52 -5.85
C ALA A 523 -12.29 15.51 -6.43
N LEU A 524 -12.54 14.22 -6.24
CA LEU A 524 -11.78 13.12 -6.82
C LEU A 524 -12.61 11.81 -6.88
N TRP A 525 -13.80 11.89 -7.45
CA TRP A 525 -14.74 10.78 -7.61
C TRP A 525 -14.26 9.80 -8.71
N PRO A 526 -14.49 8.48 -8.63
CA PRO A 526 -15.06 7.71 -7.53
C PRO A 526 -14.01 7.21 -6.52
N MET A 527 -12.77 7.71 -6.59
CA MET A 527 -11.73 7.30 -5.64
C MET A 527 -12.08 7.67 -4.21
N GLN A 528 -12.76 8.79 -3.97
CA GLN A 528 -13.22 9.17 -2.64
C GLN A 528 -14.65 9.68 -2.67
N TRP A 529 -15.42 9.36 -1.62
CA TRP A 529 -16.82 9.78 -1.50
C TRP A 529 -16.95 11.31 -1.48
N PRO A 530 -17.95 11.90 -2.15
CA PRO A 530 -18.11 13.35 -2.23
C PRO A 530 -18.54 13.96 -0.88
N SER A 531 -18.18 15.23 -0.69
CA SER A 531 -18.80 16.06 0.35
C SER A 531 -20.29 16.25 0.00
N PRO A 532 -21.23 16.19 0.96
CA PRO A 532 -22.66 16.23 0.65
C PRO A 532 -23.20 17.63 0.28
N TYR A 533 -22.37 18.67 0.26
CA TYR A 533 -22.83 20.05 0.04
C TYR A 533 -22.26 20.63 -1.26
N PRO A 534 -23.09 21.27 -2.11
CA PRO A 534 -22.60 22.23 -3.09
C PRO A 534 -21.80 23.32 -2.38
N MET A 535 -20.63 23.68 -2.92
CA MET A 535 -19.74 24.64 -2.27
C MET A 535 -18.77 25.28 -3.25
N THR A 536 -18.17 26.38 -2.82
CA THR A 536 -16.93 26.94 -3.34
C THR A 536 -15.85 26.83 -2.27
N THR A 537 -14.68 26.33 -2.64
CA THR A 537 -13.48 26.34 -1.81
C THR A 537 -12.58 27.51 -2.18
N SER A 538 -11.96 28.15 -1.19
CA SER A 538 -10.97 29.20 -1.39
C SER A 538 -9.59 28.73 -0.94
N LEU A 539 -8.54 29.13 -1.66
CA LEU A 539 -7.14 28.90 -1.35
C LEU A 539 -6.43 30.25 -1.22
N VAL A 540 -5.81 30.49 -0.07
CA VAL A 540 -5.12 31.75 0.23
C VAL A 540 -3.63 31.60 -0.06
N LEU A 541 -3.11 32.51 -0.88
CA LEU A 541 -1.71 32.66 -1.24
C LEU A 541 -1.13 33.82 -0.40
N GLY A 542 -0.76 33.54 0.84
CA GLY A 542 -0.28 34.56 1.77
C GLY A 542 1.20 34.97 1.53
N PRO A 543 1.58 36.22 1.81
CA PRO A 543 2.98 36.64 1.77
C PRO A 543 3.77 36.05 2.95
N GLU A 544 5.10 36.14 2.88
CA GLU A 544 5.97 35.67 3.97
C GLU A 544 5.71 36.44 5.27
N GLY A 545 5.66 35.74 6.40
CA GLY A 545 5.40 36.34 7.71
C GLY A 545 3.99 36.94 7.88
N GLY A 546 3.11 36.75 6.90
CA GLY A 546 1.71 37.15 6.97
C GLY A 546 0.90 36.33 7.98
N PRO A 547 -0.36 36.74 8.27
CA PRO A 547 -1.23 36.03 9.21
C PRO A 547 -1.63 34.64 8.73
N THR A 548 -1.56 34.39 7.42
CA THR A 548 -1.80 33.09 6.78
C THR A 548 -0.50 32.54 6.18
N PRO A 549 -0.28 31.21 6.21
CA PRO A 549 0.91 30.63 5.59
C PRO A 549 0.93 30.89 4.08
N SER A 550 2.13 31.12 3.55
CA SER A 550 2.35 31.06 2.10
C SER A 550 2.08 29.65 1.61
N ALA A 551 1.10 29.51 0.72
CA ALA A 551 0.73 28.22 0.13
C ALA A 551 1.93 27.65 -0.63
N GLN A 552 2.33 26.44 -0.29
CA GLN A 552 3.57 25.84 -0.80
C GLN A 552 3.52 24.31 -0.82
N ILE A 553 4.36 23.75 -1.68
CA ILE A 553 4.80 22.35 -1.62
C ILE A 553 6.27 22.33 -1.17
N LEU A 554 6.57 21.54 -0.14
CA LEU A 554 7.92 21.21 0.29
C LEU A 554 8.32 19.89 -0.37
N LEU A 555 9.34 19.94 -1.23
CA LEU A 555 9.88 18.76 -1.90
C LEU A 555 11.08 18.18 -1.12
N PRO A 556 11.12 16.85 -0.89
CA PRO A 556 12.24 16.17 -0.24
C PRO A 556 13.34 15.87 -1.26
N VAL A 557 14.13 16.88 -1.60
CA VAL A 557 15.16 16.80 -2.64
C VAL A 557 16.36 16.03 -2.12
N VAL A 558 16.90 15.14 -2.95
CA VAL A 558 18.09 14.34 -2.65
C VAL A 558 19.07 14.40 -3.82
N PRO A 559 20.39 14.26 -3.60
CA PRO A 559 21.30 13.89 -4.68
C PRO A 559 20.84 12.58 -5.31
N LEU A 560 21.11 12.33 -6.59
CA LEU A 560 20.70 11.07 -7.24
C LEU A 560 21.49 9.86 -6.73
N GLU A 561 22.79 10.04 -6.47
CA GLU A 561 23.66 9.04 -5.83
C GLU A 561 23.72 9.23 -4.31
N SER A 562 23.68 8.14 -3.54
CA SER A 562 23.83 8.18 -2.07
C SER A 562 25.26 7.91 -1.60
N GLY A 563 26.11 7.38 -2.49
CA GLY A 563 27.43 6.86 -2.19
C GLY A 563 27.44 5.49 -1.50
N TYR A 564 26.27 4.88 -1.23
CA TYR A 564 26.22 3.51 -0.73
C TYR A 564 26.25 2.49 -1.89
N PRO A 565 26.98 1.37 -1.73
CA PRO A 565 26.93 0.30 -2.72
C PRO A 565 25.53 -0.34 -2.71
N LEU A 566 25.05 -0.74 -3.88
CA LEU A 566 23.84 -1.52 -3.99
C LEU A 566 24.03 -2.91 -3.37
N PRO A 567 22.99 -3.47 -2.73
CA PRO A 567 22.99 -4.88 -2.39
C PRO A 567 23.10 -5.73 -3.67
N PRO A 568 23.50 -7.01 -3.58
CA PRO A 568 23.60 -7.88 -4.74
C PRO A 568 22.18 -8.26 -5.20
N PHE A 569 21.52 -7.36 -5.93
CA PHE A 569 20.26 -7.69 -6.55
C PHE A 569 20.48 -8.77 -7.58
N VAL A 570 19.73 -9.86 -7.41
CA VAL A 570 19.58 -10.87 -8.44
C VAL A 570 18.44 -10.38 -9.32
N ALA A 571 18.74 -10.15 -10.61
CA ALA A 571 17.71 -9.95 -11.61
C ALA A 571 16.67 -11.07 -11.47
N MET A 572 15.39 -10.79 -11.71
CA MET A 572 14.39 -11.85 -11.73
C MET A 572 14.84 -12.94 -12.70
N ALA A 573 15.34 -14.05 -12.16
CA ALA A 573 15.81 -15.16 -12.97
C ALA A 573 14.58 -15.74 -13.69
N GLN A 574 14.79 -16.26 -14.90
CA GLN A 574 13.87 -17.22 -15.51
C GLN A 574 13.85 -18.56 -14.72
N GLU A 575 14.16 -18.58 -13.41
CA GLU A 575 13.82 -19.71 -12.56
C GLU A 575 12.30 -19.81 -12.58
N THR A 576 11.80 -20.65 -13.48
CA THR A 576 10.38 -20.93 -13.57
C THR A 576 10.00 -21.63 -12.28
N ASP A 577 9.16 -20.95 -11.48
CA ASP A 577 8.57 -21.53 -10.29
C ASP A 577 7.95 -22.89 -10.71
N PRO A 578 8.39 -24.01 -10.11
CA PRO A 578 7.98 -25.32 -10.59
C PRO A 578 6.49 -25.54 -10.34
N VAL A 579 5.86 -26.32 -11.20
CA VAL A 579 4.48 -26.79 -10.98
C VAL A 579 4.52 -28.03 -10.11
N MET A 580 3.53 -28.19 -9.23
CA MET A 580 3.36 -29.40 -8.44
C MET A 580 3.17 -30.62 -9.37
N PRO A 581 3.92 -31.73 -9.18
CA PRO A 581 3.75 -32.94 -9.98
C PRO A 581 2.30 -33.45 -9.94
N GLY A 582 1.72 -33.73 -11.10
CA GLY A 582 0.34 -34.24 -11.22
C GLY A 582 -0.76 -33.18 -11.03
N ALA A 583 -0.41 -31.94 -10.67
CA ALA A 583 -1.37 -30.86 -10.62
C ALA A 583 -1.67 -30.33 -12.04
N PRO A 584 -2.91 -29.88 -12.32
CA PRO A 584 -3.17 -29.10 -13.52
C PRO A 584 -2.27 -27.86 -13.53
N PRO A 585 -1.90 -27.34 -14.72
CA PRO A 585 -1.11 -26.12 -14.80
C PRO A 585 -1.81 -25.03 -13.99
N PRO A 586 -1.07 -24.26 -13.16
CA PRO A 586 -1.68 -23.20 -12.39
C PRO A 586 -2.35 -22.24 -13.37
N PRO A 587 -3.55 -21.72 -13.05
CA PRO A 587 -4.09 -20.59 -13.80
C PRO A 587 -3.01 -19.50 -13.84
N PRO A 588 -2.87 -18.75 -14.95
CA PRO A 588 -1.83 -17.74 -15.07
C PRO A 588 -1.83 -16.87 -13.82
N LEU A 589 -0.66 -16.74 -13.17
CA LEU A 589 -0.41 -15.88 -12.02
C LEU A 589 -0.82 -14.46 -12.41
N ARG A 590 -2.08 -14.12 -12.18
CA ARG A 590 -2.51 -12.74 -12.02
C ARG A 590 -2.52 -12.55 -10.51
N GLY A 591 -1.69 -11.64 -10.03
CA GLY A 591 -1.47 -11.40 -8.60
C GLY A 591 -2.77 -11.13 -7.84
N PRO A 592 -2.69 -11.02 -6.51
CA PRO A 592 -3.86 -10.99 -5.63
C PRO A 592 -4.96 -10.09 -6.21
N LEU A 593 -6.08 -10.74 -6.54
CA LEU A 593 -7.36 -10.12 -6.89
C LEU A 593 -7.70 -9.04 -5.84
N GLY A 594 -7.47 -7.76 -6.14
CA GLY A 594 -7.82 -6.68 -5.22
C GLY A 594 -7.48 -5.25 -5.65
N PHE A 595 -6.21 -4.93 -5.94
CA PHE A 595 -5.76 -3.51 -6.00
C PHE A 595 -5.06 -3.08 -7.27
N ASN A 596 -5.17 -3.86 -8.33
CA ASN A 596 -4.94 -3.30 -9.64
C ASN A 596 -6.09 -2.31 -9.89
N ALA A 597 -5.83 -1.00 -9.84
CA ALA A 597 -6.78 0.02 -10.29
C ALA A 597 -7.21 -0.35 -11.71
N ARG A 598 -8.35 -1.03 -11.83
CA ARG A 598 -8.96 -1.33 -13.11
C ARG A 598 -9.69 -0.07 -13.49
N LYS A 599 -9.39 0.45 -14.68
CA LYS A 599 -10.02 1.69 -15.11
C LYS A 599 -11.53 1.54 -15.13
N PRO A 600 -12.28 2.62 -14.86
CA PRO A 600 -13.66 2.70 -15.29
C PRO A 600 -13.76 2.23 -16.74
N GLN A 601 -14.67 1.29 -16.99
CA GLN A 601 -14.96 0.85 -18.33
C GLN A 601 -15.84 1.87 -19.05
N LYS A 602 -16.67 2.59 -18.30
CA LYS A 602 -17.59 3.59 -18.82
C LYS A 602 -17.73 4.75 -17.85
N ILE A 603 -17.80 5.95 -18.41
CA ILE A 603 -18.18 7.17 -17.73
C ILE A 603 -19.33 7.76 -18.55
N ASP A 604 -20.53 7.80 -17.96
CA ASP A 604 -21.71 8.40 -18.55
C ASP A 604 -22.02 9.70 -17.82
N ARG A 605 -22.11 10.80 -18.56
CA ARG A 605 -22.53 12.08 -18.01
C ARG A 605 -23.80 12.58 -18.68
N ASP A 606 -24.78 12.93 -17.85
CA ASP A 606 -25.99 13.64 -18.25
C ASP A 606 -25.82 15.10 -17.85
N GLU A 607 -25.56 15.97 -18.84
CA GLU A 607 -25.35 17.40 -18.62
C GLU A 607 -26.63 18.14 -18.22
N ILE A 608 -27.81 17.63 -18.59
CA ILE A 608 -29.09 18.26 -18.23
C ILE A 608 -29.41 17.96 -16.77
N ALA A 609 -29.24 16.71 -16.33
CA ALA A 609 -29.45 16.31 -14.96
C ALA A 609 -28.27 16.67 -14.04
N GLY A 610 -27.12 17.04 -14.59
CA GLY A 610 -25.88 17.25 -13.85
C GLY A 610 -25.45 15.99 -13.09
N THR A 611 -25.59 14.81 -13.70
CA THR A 611 -25.27 13.54 -13.06
C THR A 611 -24.17 12.79 -13.80
N THR A 612 -23.36 12.05 -13.06
CA THR A 612 -22.28 11.22 -13.64
C THR A 612 -22.34 9.83 -13.04
N SER A 613 -22.36 8.83 -13.91
CA SER A 613 -22.23 7.42 -13.58
C SER A 613 -20.88 6.90 -14.03
N VAL A 614 -20.17 6.19 -13.16
CA VAL A 614 -18.91 5.52 -13.46
C VAL A 614 -19.16 4.03 -13.28
N SER A 615 -18.84 3.20 -14.28
CA SER A 615 -19.01 1.75 -14.16
C SER A 615 -17.72 0.99 -14.35
N LEU A 616 -17.53 -0.02 -13.52
CA LEU A 616 -16.47 -1.00 -13.61
C LEU A 616 -17.09 -2.38 -13.69
N GLU A 617 -16.70 -3.16 -14.70
CA GLU A 617 -16.92 -4.60 -14.71
C GLU A 617 -15.57 -5.30 -14.69
N ASP A 618 -15.51 -6.38 -13.94
CA ASP A 618 -14.33 -7.17 -13.79
C ASP A 618 -14.68 -8.65 -13.62
N GLY A 619 -13.81 -9.54 -14.05
CA GLY A 619 -13.96 -10.95 -13.78
C GLY A 619 -12.79 -11.81 -14.23
N VAL A 620 -12.79 -13.02 -13.69
CA VAL A 620 -12.04 -14.17 -14.19
C VAL A 620 -13.05 -15.31 -14.38
N PRO A 621 -12.72 -16.38 -15.12
CA PRO A 621 -13.64 -17.51 -15.25
C PRO A 621 -14.18 -17.97 -13.88
N GLY A 622 -15.51 -18.01 -13.74
CA GLY A 622 -16.20 -18.37 -12.50
C GLY A 622 -16.32 -17.23 -11.48
N THR A 623 -15.97 -15.99 -11.81
CA THR A 623 -16.04 -14.88 -10.87
C THR A 623 -16.22 -13.54 -11.59
N THR A 624 -17.27 -12.78 -11.27
CA THR A 624 -17.51 -11.45 -11.85
C THR A 624 -17.85 -10.43 -10.77
N THR A 625 -17.41 -9.20 -10.95
CA THR A 625 -17.78 -8.02 -10.15
C THR A 625 -18.25 -6.92 -11.08
N LYS A 626 -19.38 -6.31 -10.77
CA LYS A 626 -19.88 -5.10 -11.40
C LYS A 626 -20.05 -4.04 -10.34
N VAL A 627 -19.58 -2.82 -10.60
CA VAL A 627 -19.74 -1.68 -9.70
C VAL A 627 -20.18 -0.47 -10.52
N VAL A 628 -21.15 0.26 -10.01
CA VAL A 628 -21.64 1.52 -10.56
C VAL A 628 -21.66 2.55 -9.45
N TRP A 629 -20.89 3.62 -9.65
CA TRP A 629 -20.89 4.81 -8.80
C TRP A 629 -21.73 5.89 -9.48
N ARG A 630 -22.58 6.60 -8.74
CA ARG A 630 -23.31 7.78 -9.26
C ARG A 630 -23.21 8.97 -8.32
N VAL A 631 -23.07 10.15 -8.91
CA VAL A 631 -23.08 11.43 -8.18
C VAL A 631 -23.78 12.52 -9.03
N SER A 632 -24.34 13.52 -8.35
CA SER A 632 -24.87 14.73 -8.98
C SER A 632 -24.05 15.94 -8.56
N ASP A 633 -23.75 16.84 -9.49
CA ASP A 633 -23.08 18.10 -9.16
C ASP A 633 -23.99 19.06 -8.38
N LEU A 634 -25.30 18.98 -8.61
CA LEU A 634 -26.31 19.80 -7.94
C LEU A 634 -26.71 19.23 -6.57
N ARG A 635 -26.70 17.90 -6.45
CA ARG A 635 -27.14 17.15 -5.26
C ARG A 635 -26.10 16.10 -4.85
N PRO A 636 -24.89 16.52 -4.43
CA PRO A 636 -23.84 15.59 -4.04
C PRO A 636 -24.20 14.75 -2.81
N ASP A 637 -25.14 15.22 -1.98
CA ASP A 637 -25.73 14.46 -0.90
C ASP A 637 -26.35 13.15 -1.38
N LEU A 638 -26.87 13.09 -2.62
CA LEU A 638 -27.52 11.92 -3.22
C LEU A 638 -26.55 10.95 -3.92
N ALA A 639 -25.26 10.98 -3.56
CA ALA A 639 -24.28 10.04 -4.07
C ALA A 639 -24.66 8.58 -3.76
N SER A 640 -24.28 7.68 -4.67
CA SER A 640 -24.55 6.26 -4.52
C SER A 640 -23.48 5.38 -5.14
N ILE A 641 -23.38 4.17 -4.60
CA ILE A 641 -22.63 3.07 -5.19
C ILE A 641 -23.49 1.81 -5.11
N ARG A 642 -23.52 1.07 -6.20
CA ARG A 642 -24.15 -0.24 -6.30
C ARG A 642 -23.14 -1.21 -6.87
N GLY A 643 -23.02 -2.39 -6.29
CA GLY A 643 -22.18 -3.43 -6.85
C GLY A 643 -22.71 -4.83 -6.63
N GLU A 644 -22.32 -5.70 -7.54
CA GLU A 644 -22.70 -7.09 -7.62
C GLU A 644 -21.43 -7.92 -7.73
N ARG A 645 -21.34 -9.01 -6.97
CA ARG A 645 -20.26 -9.99 -7.03
C ARG A 645 -20.87 -11.38 -7.18
N ILE A 646 -20.43 -12.10 -8.20
CA ILE A 646 -20.86 -13.47 -8.48
C ILE A 646 -19.63 -14.37 -8.44
N ASN A 647 -19.68 -15.44 -7.66
CA ASN A 647 -18.70 -16.51 -7.64
C ASN A 647 -19.40 -17.82 -8.01
N THR A 648 -19.02 -18.42 -9.14
CA THR A 648 -19.55 -19.69 -9.64
C THR A 648 -18.54 -20.81 -9.42
N VAL A 649 -18.99 -21.92 -8.85
CA VAL A 649 -18.22 -23.16 -8.69
C VAL A 649 -19.01 -24.29 -9.36
N ARG A 650 -18.32 -25.16 -10.11
CA ARG A 650 -18.92 -26.36 -10.72
C ARG A 650 -18.20 -27.62 -10.26
N ILE A 651 -18.96 -28.62 -9.83
CA ILE A 651 -18.50 -29.90 -9.28
C ILE A 651 -19.31 -31.00 -9.97
N GLY A 652 -18.75 -31.61 -11.02
CA GLY A 652 -19.54 -32.47 -11.91
C GLY A 652 -20.75 -31.70 -12.47
N ASP A 653 -21.95 -32.25 -12.31
CA ASP A 653 -23.20 -31.64 -12.75
C ASP A 653 -23.78 -30.60 -11.76
N ARG A 654 -23.13 -30.41 -10.61
CA ARG A 654 -23.57 -29.47 -9.59
C ARG A 654 -22.94 -28.10 -9.81
N GLU A 655 -23.76 -27.10 -10.07
CA GLU A 655 -23.38 -25.69 -10.14
C GLU A 655 -23.81 -24.97 -8.86
N LEU A 656 -22.87 -24.28 -8.24
CA LEU A 656 -23.10 -23.40 -7.10
C LEU A 656 -22.75 -21.97 -7.48
N VAL A 657 -23.66 -21.05 -7.19
CA VAL A 657 -23.49 -19.62 -7.47
C VAL A 657 -23.70 -18.85 -6.18
N TRP A 658 -22.63 -18.25 -5.66
CA TRP A 658 -22.71 -17.27 -4.57
C TRP A 658 -22.76 -15.89 -5.18
N GLU A 659 -23.78 -15.15 -4.79
CA GLU A 659 -24.06 -13.82 -5.32
C GLU A 659 -24.20 -12.86 -4.16
N GLY A 660 -23.55 -11.70 -4.25
CA GLY A 660 -23.71 -10.61 -3.31
C GLY A 660 -24.03 -9.33 -4.05
N PHE A 661 -24.96 -8.57 -3.49
CA PHE A 661 -25.39 -7.27 -3.94
C PHE A 661 -25.25 -6.29 -2.78
N THR A 662 -24.55 -5.18 -2.99
CA THR A 662 -24.49 -4.08 -2.01
C THR A 662 -24.85 -2.78 -2.68
N GLU A 663 -25.71 -2.00 -2.04
CA GLU A 663 -26.03 -0.63 -2.38
C GLU A 663 -25.77 0.26 -1.16
N ILE A 664 -25.02 1.34 -1.40
CA ILE A 664 -24.88 2.44 -0.45
C ILE A 664 -25.38 3.70 -1.14
N ARG A 665 -26.37 4.36 -0.55
CA ARG A 665 -26.86 5.68 -0.95
C ARG A 665 -26.62 6.65 0.20
N SER A 666 -26.63 7.95 -0.06
CA SER A 666 -26.55 8.94 1.00
C SER A 666 -27.60 10.03 0.89
N ASP A 667 -27.74 10.80 1.97
CA ASP A 667 -28.21 12.18 1.98
C ASP A 667 -27.22 13.04 2.79
N SER A 668 -27.61 14.26 3.16
CA SER A 668 -26.76 15.19 3.91
C SER A 668 -26.44 14.74 5.35
N THR A 669 -27.21 13.80 5.89
CA THR A 669 -27.17 13.37 7.29
C THR A 669 -26.89 11.88 7.49
N ASN A 670 -27.16 11.04 6.49
CA ASN A 670 -27.07 9.58 6.61
C ASN A 670 -26.47 8.91 5.37
N PHE A 671 -25.95 7.72 5.59
CA PHE A 671 -25.80 6.68 4.58
C PHE A 671 -26.91 5.64 4.77
N TYR A 672 -27.44 5.15 3.66
CA TYR A 672 -28.41 4.06 3.59
C TYR A 672 -27.70 2.85 3.00
N TYR A 673 -27.60 1.78 3.78
CA TYR A 673 -26.92 0.56 3.40
C TYR A 673 -27.95 -0.55 3.13
N LEU A 674 -27.78 -1.25 2.02
CA LEU A 674 -28.49 -2.48 1.70
C LEU A 674 -27.50 -3.52 1.18
N HIS A 675 -27.39 -4.65 1.86
CA HIS A 675 -26.72 -5.84 1.34
C HIS A 675 -27.71 -6.98 1.22
N ARG A 676 -27.65 -7.70 0.10
CA ARG A 676 -28.39 -8.94 -0.13
C ARG A 676 -27.43 -9.96 -0.71
N ARG A 677 -27.57 -11.22 -0.29
CA ARG A 677 -26.82 -12.30 -0.91
C ARG A 677 -27.65 -13.56 -1.01
N TRP A 678 -27.31 -14.36 -2.01
CA TRP A 678 -27.96 -15.61 -2.33
C TRP A 678 -26.89 -16.67 -2.59
N VAL A 679 -27.20 -17.90 -2.24
CA VAL A 679 -26.52 -19.07 -2.83
C VAL A 679 -27.55 -19.88 -3.61
N ARG A 680 -27.21 -20.17 -4.86
CA ARG A 680 -28.01 -21.01 -5.74
C ARG A 680 -27.30 -22.33 -6.00
N GLU A 681 -28.08 -23.39 -6.07
CA GLU A 681 -27.64 -24.71 -6.53
C GLU A 681 -28.46 -25.08 -7.76
N ASN A 682 -27.78 -25.30 -8.90
CA ASN A 682 -28.40 -25.61 -10.19
C ASN A 682 -29.54 -24.62 -10.55
N GLY A 683 -29.29 -23.32 -10.32
CA GLY A 683 -30.24 -22.23 -10.57
C GLY A 683 -31.29 -21.99 -9.47
N ARG A 684 -31.50 -22.93 -8.54
CA ARG A 684 -32.47 -22.80 -7.45
C ARG A 684 -31.85 -22.10 -6.24
N VAL A 685 -32.54 -21.09 -5.68
CA VAL A 685 -32.11 -20.45 -4.42
C VAL A 685 -32.19 -21.45 -3.28
N VAL A 686 -31.07 -21.68 -2.60
CA VAL A 686 -30.98 -22.52 -1.40
C VAL A 686 -31.03 -21.67 -0.13
N ARG A 687 -30.36 -20.51 -0.13
CA ARG A 687 -30.36 -19.56 0.98
C ARG A 687 -30.30 -18.13 0.47
N GLU A 688 -31.01 -17.23 1.13
CA GLU A 688 -30.97 -15.79 0.93
C GLU A 688 -30.84 -15.11 2.29
N ARG A 689 -30.10 -14.00 2.33
CA ARG A 689 -30.11 -13.11 3.49
C ARG A 689 -29.89 -11.65 3.09
N SER A 690 -30.47 -10.75 3.90
CA SER A 690 -30.36 -9.31 3.72
C SER A 690 -29.98 -8.60 5.02
N TRP A 691 -29.27 -7.49 4.86
CA TRP A 691 -28.96 -6.52 5.91
C TRP A 691 -29.30 -5.15 5.37
N GLN A 692 -30.04 -4.37 6.16
CA GLN A 692 -30.37 -3.00 5.84
C GLN A 692 -30.14 -2.15 7.09
N ASP A 693 -29.51 -1.00 6.91
CA ASP A 693 -29.23 -0.10 8.02
C ASP A 693 -29.22 1.36 7.55
N THR A 694 -29.51 2.27 8.47
CA THR A 694 -29.36 3.72 8.27
C THR A 694 -28.26 4.19 9.21
N ILE A 695 -27.17 4.68 8.63
CA ILE A 695 -25.94 4.98 9.34
C ILE A 695 -25.75 6.50 9.32
N PRO A 696 -25.87 7.19 10.46
CA PRO A 696 -25.63 8.62 10.51
C PRO A 696 -24.23 8.97 10.00
N ARG A 697 -24.12 10.07 9.26
CA ARG A 697 -22.84 10.72 9.00
C ARG A 697 -22.31 11.25 10.32
N PHE A 698 -21.05 10.96 10.63
CA PHE A 698 -20.46 11.28 11.93
C PHE A 698 -20.05 12.76 12.09
N PHE A 699 -20.27 13.60 11.09
CA PHE A 699 -19.85 15.01 11.07
C PHE A 699 -20.94 15.99 11.51
N ARG A 700 -21.65 15.68 12.60
CA ARG A 700 -22.71 16.55 13.14
C ARG A 700 -22.14 17.74 13.90
#